data_AF-A0A971UL65-F1
#
_entry.id   AF-A0A971UL65-F1
#
_cell.length_a   1.000
_cell.length_b   1.000
_cell.length_c   1.000
_cell.angle_alpha   90.00
_cell.angle_beta   90.00
_cell.angle_gamma   90.00
#
_symmetry.space_group_name_H-M   'P 1'
#
loop_
_entity.id
_entity.type
_entity.pdbx_description
1 polymer ?
#
loop_
_entity_poly.entity_id
_entity_poly.type
_entity_poly.pdbx_seq_one_letter_code
_entity_poly.pdbx_strand_id
1 'polypeptide(L)'
;MELPARPHDDQLLIAGEFTNIRRRLRSIAARHDLTCVIVHCFDPRTRMLPFLFADTRMAPAGVRSIAASLYDSGFTKTRIVLQQWNKRFSPSAMCLDGRVPDLLLLSSMHIHSAQCRRLIEDAYLIGPVNRPLVIVGGPKAIYEPADLFSGDPARPAGADVAVTGEDYVLLSLLAMTLSHRATGESVRSAFFRARDEGALADIPGLVYARTGSAGQAEELVNTGPQRLLGDLDELPDPVTGYLLIEPPSRRATLAGSPIPASHVRRLSPLSSILMTAGCKFSCPYCPIPAYNQRTLRFKSAQRIADEISRLYDTLGLRYFFGTDDNFFNDRGRSLEIAEALAAKESNCIRLRSRIRWGTEATVHDTVNMGDNLRTFRKAGLRALWLGVEDMSGSLVRKGQTAGRTLEAFGLLQRHGIHPMAMLMHHDAQPLYSRGGTAGLINQVHILRKAGAVSLQVLMITPAPGSKSYEGTFNSGMVIHEAGRRPTEPHMFDGNYVVASRSHRPWRKQWNILAAYLWFYNPLRFAVSLVRPKSHLYLVDPGMQIFGMLGLLQTARRTVPWALRLMLRTVRYHDQPPRSAVPVIGIDGSAATRFRATAKDCGNSMTAGSIENTARALLDGRQMSRSEALALTDLNQSDTGELLHWACRIRERCFGRRVSFCCIAPGRLGGCDQDCAWCGQSARHTSPVSEAQQPDLGQWLEAARKARQSHATCFCMVNPGRRPRDEDLQSLERLNEKLKLEGLPPACASLGELDAPTAMRLRAASVVRYNHNLETSRSHFGRVVTTHSYDDRLSTLQAARAAGMALCCGGIFGIGETWDDRIELAFTLRDHVKPDVVPLNFLDARPGTPMASAKALSPLECLRIIALFRFVLPTTNIKIAGGRRMLRDLQSWVFHAGASSLMVGDYLTTTGRDAEMDIQMVMDLGLELVDGHKEPPC
;
A
#
# COMPACT_ATOMS: atom_id res chain seq x y z
N MET A 1 -12.69 -6.58 0.03
CA MET A 1 -12.26 -7.13 1.33
C MET A 1 -11.07 -6.37 1.95
N GLU A 2 -10.50 -5.34 1.32
CA GLU A 2 -9.56 -4.46 2.03
C GLU A 2 -10.26 -3.76 3.20
N LEU A 3 -9.53 -3.53 4.29
CA LEU A 3 -10.04 -2.79 5.45
C LEU A 3 -10.33 -1.33 5.07
N PRO A 4 -11.43 -0.74 5.57
CA PRO A 4 -11.69 0.69 5.40
C PRO A 4 -10.60 1.51 6.11
N ALA A 5 -10.24 2.65 5.52
CA ALA A 5 -9.32 3.59 6.14
C ALA A 5 -10.08 4.57 7.04
N ARG A 6 -9.49 4.95 8.19
CA ARG A 6 -9.98 6.11 8.96
C ARG A 6 -9.54 7.41 8.27
N PRO A 7 -10.25 8.54 8.53
CA PRO A 7 -9.76 9.87 8.17
C PRO A 7 -8.31 10.06 8.62
N HIS A 8 -7.50 10.76 7.83
CA HIS A 8 -6.04 10.86 8.02
C HIS A 8 -5.66 11.42 9.41
N ASP A 9 -6.45 12.33 9.96
CA ASP A 9 -6.29 12.93 11.28
C ASP A 9 -6.74 12.02 12.45
N ASP A 10 -7.30 10.85 12.16
CA ASP A 10 -7.91 9.94 13.12
C ASP A 10 -7.43 8.48 12.94
N GLN A 11 -6.29 8.27 12.26
CA GLN A 11 -5.72 6.95 12.02
C GLN A 11 -4.92 6.41 13.21
N LEU A 12 -4.25 7.31 13.94
CA LEU A 12 -3.32 6.98 15.01
C LEU A 12 -3.86 7.43 16.37
N LEU A 13 -3.53 6.67 17.41
CA LEU A 13 -3.70 7.07 18.80
C LEU A 13 -2.85 8.30 19.10
N ILE A 14 -3.35 9.16 19.98
CA ILE A 14 -2.59 10.29 20.51
C ILE A 14 -1.49 9.73 21.41
N ALA A 15 -0.28 10.29 21.29
CA ALA A 15 0.87 9.86 22.10
C ALA A 15 0.52 9.87 23.60
N GLY A 16 0.79 8.75 24.27
CA GLY A 16 0.52 8.54 25.69
C GLY A 16 -0.85 7.90 26.00
N GLU A 17 -1.79 7.81 25.06
CA GLU A 17 -3.09 7.16 25.29
C GLU A 17 -2.94 5.69 25.69
N PHE A 18 -2.06 4.95 25.01
CA PHE A 18 -1.80 3.55 25.32
C PHE A 18 -1.14 3.38 26.70
N THR A 19 -0.25 4.30 27.08
CA THR A 19 0.32 4.34 28.43
C THR A 19 -0.71 4.68 29.50
N ASN A 20 -1.62 5.61 29.21
CA ASN A 20 -2.65 6.04 30.15
C ASN A 20 -3.67 4.92 30.45
N ILE A 21 -4.11 4.18 29.44
CA ILE A 21 -5.06 3.08 29.67
C ILE A 21 -4.44 1.94 30.49
N ARG A 22 -3.18 1.59 30.26
CA ARG A 22 -2.45 0.62 31.10
C ARG A 22 -2.36 1.08 32.55
N ARG A 23 -2.04 2.36 32.79
CA ARG A 23 -1.98 2.93 34.15
C ARG A 23 -3.35 2.89 34.83
N ARG A 24 -4.42 3.23 34.11
CA ARG A 24 -5.80 3.17 34.61
C ARG A 24 -6.17 1.75 35.01
N LEU A 25 -5.94 0.76 34.14
CA LEU A 25 -6.19 -0.65 34.43
C LEU A 25 -5.37 -1.14 35.63
N ARG A 26 -4.08 -0.77 35.72
CA ARG A 26 -3.22 -1.12 36.86
C ARG A 26 -3.79 -0.65 38.19
N SER A 27 -4.41 0.53 38.23
CA SER A 27 -5.02 1.07 39.46
C SER A 27 -6.23 0.28 39.96
N ILE A 28 -6.91 -0.46 39.07
CA ILE A 28 -8.11 -1.25 39.41
C ILE A 28 -7.85 -2.77 39.42
N ALA A 29 -6.77 -3.25 38.81
CA ALA A 29 -6.49 -4.67 38.62
C ALA A 29 -6.52 -5.48 39.93
N ALA A 30 -5.98 -4.91 41.01
CA ALA A 30 -5.94 -5.55 42.34
C ALA A 30 -7.34 -5.88 42.91
N ARG A 31 -8.39 -5.17 42.48
CA ARG A 31 -9.78 -5.40 42.94
C ARG A 31 -10.47 -6.55 42.21
N HIS A 32 -9.92 -7.01 41.08
CA HIS A 32 -10.59 -7.95 40.20
C HIS A 32 -9.99 -9.35 40.18
N ASP A 33 -8.71 -9.51 40.56
CA ASP A 33 -7.99 -10.79 40.60
C ASP A 33 -8.22 -11.68 39.38
N LEU A 34 -7.90 -11.22 38.16
CA LEU A 34 -8.21 -11.98 36.93
C LEU A 34 -7.11 -12.98 36.57
N THR A 35 -7.49 -14.19 36.17
CA THR A 35 -6.62 -15.17 35.52
C THR A 35 -6.81 -15.19 34.00
N CYS A 36 -5.71 -15.15 33.24
CA CYS A 36 -5.76 -14.99 31.79
C CYS A 36 -4.92 -16.07 31.08
N VAL A 37 -5.49 -16.74 30.09
CA VAL A 37 -4.77 -17.67 29.21
C VAL A 37 -4.82 -17.16 27.77
N ILE A 38 -3.65 -16.96 27.16
CA ILE A 38 -3.49 -16.54 25.77
C ILE A 38 -2.97 -17.72 24.97
N VAL A 39 -3.63 -18.11 23.89
CA VAL A 39 -3.24 -19.26 23.07
C VAL A 39 -2.88 -18.79 21.66
N HIS A 40 -1.68 -19.15 21.20
CA HIS A 40 -1.35 -19.07 19.78
C HIS A 40 -1.90 -20.32 19.07
N CYS A 41 -2.90 -20.16 18.20
CA CYS A 41 -3.70 -21.24 17.61
C CYS A 41 -2.98 -22.04 16.50
N PHE A 42 -1.71 -22.35 16.68
CA PHE A 42 -0.85 -22.93 15.63
C PHE A 42 -1.36 -24.27 15.07
N ASP A 43 -1.59 -24.34 13.76
CA ASP A 43 -1.90 -25.60 13.07
C ASP A 43 -0.61 -26.30 12.63
N PRO A 44 -0.26 -27.49 13.18
CA PRO A 44 0.97 -28.18 12.85
C PRO A 44 1.06 -28.67 11.40
N ARG A 45 -0.02 -28.62 10.62
CA ARG A 45 -0.04 -28.95 9.18
C ARG A 45 0.59 -27.86 8.31
N THR A 46 0.80 -26.66 8.85
CA THR A 46 1.51 -25.55 8.18
C THR A 46 3.05 -25.65 8.29
N ARG A 47 3.56 -26.59 9.12
CA ARG A 47 5.01 -26.87 9.25
C ARG A 47 5.63 -27.43 7.97
N MET A 48 6.04 -26.58 7.05
CA MET A 48 6.69 -26.92 5.78
C MET A 48 7.74 -25.85 5.45
N LEU A 49 8.44 -25.97 4.32
CA LEU A 49 9.27 -24.85 3.84
C LEU A 49 8.40 -23.60 3.61
N PRO A 50 8.95 -22.40 3.81
CA PRO A 50 10.22 -22.10 4.48
C PRO A 50 10.11 -22.05 6.02
N PHE A 51 8.92 -22.24 6.59
CA PHE A 51 8.60 -22.02 8.00
C PHE A 51 9.15 -23.08 8.95
N LEU A 52 9.59 -24.22 8.43
CA LEU A 52 10.10 -25.32 9.22
C LEU A 52 11.33 -24.89 10.05
N PHE A 53 11.40 -25.35 11.30
CA PHE A 53 12.39 -25.04 12.35
C PHE A 53 12.14 -23.72 13.07
N ALA A 54 11.96 -22.61 12.34
CA ALA A 54 11.63 -21.33 12.97
C ALA A 54 10.31 -21.41 13.74
N ASP A 55 9.31 -22.11 13.18
CA ASP A 55 7.99 -22.38 13.75
C ASP A 55 7.97 -22.88 15.21
N THR A 56 8.98 -23.65 15.60
CA THR A 56 9.07 -24.31 16.91
C THR A 56 10.19 -23.76 17.78
N ARG A 57 11.03 -22.87 17.24
CA ARG A 57 12.20 -22.28 17.91
C ARG A 57 12.10 -20.75 18.07
N MET A 58 10.95 -20.18 17.75
CA MET A 58 10.65 -18.76 17.89
C MET A 58 9.29 -18.59 18.54
N ALA A 59 9.25 -17.94 19.70
CA ALA A 59 8.00 -17.49 20.31
C ALA A 59 7.45 -16.29 19.51
N PRO A 60 6.21 -16.34 18.99
CA PRO A 60 5.63 -15.25 18.19
C PRO A 60 5.50 -13.94 18.98
N ALA A 61 5.73 -12.79 18.32
CA ALA A 61 5.69 -11.48 18.97
C ALA A 61 4.27 -11.07 19.41
N GLY A 62 3.24 -11.32 18.60
CA GLY A 62 1.87 -10.86 18.87
C GLY A 62 1.33 -11.31 20.24
N VAL A 63 1.34 -12.62 20.52
CA VAL A 63 0.86 -13.14 21.82
C VAL A 63 1.73 -12.71 23.00
N ARG A 64 3.04 -12.46 22.77
CA ARG A 64 3.95 -11.95 23.80
C ARG A 64 3.68 -10.47 24.11
N SER A 65 3.40 -9.65 23.09
CA SER A 65 3.04 -8.24 23.24
C SER A 65 1.77 -8.11 24.08
N ILE A 66 0.71 -8.81 23.68
CA ILE A 66 -0.57 -8.80 24.40
C ILE A 66 -0.38 -9.21 25.87
N ALA A 67 0.37 -10.29 26.13
CA ALA A 67 0.65 -10.75 27.48
C ALA A 67 1.44 -9.74 28.30
N ALA A 68 2.44 -9.10 27.70
CA ALA A 68 3.21 -8.06 28.35
C ALA A 68 2.35 -6.83 28.65
N SER A 69 1.41 -6.47 27.77
CA SER A 69 0.46 -5.37 27.95
C SER A 69 -0.53 -5.65 29.07
N LEU A 70 -1.04 -6.87 29.18
CA LEU A 70 -1.90 -7.29 30.31
C LEU A 70 -1.13 -7.31 31.63
N TYR A 71 0.07 -7.87 31.64
CA TYR A 71 0.92 -7.92 32.83
C TYR A 71 1.29 -6.51 33.32
N ASP A 72 1.71 -5.64 32.40
CA ASP A 72 2.01 -4.23 32.69
C ASP A 72 0.75 -3.46 33.14
N SER A 73 -0.44 -3.89 32.72
CA SER A 73 -1.73 -3.36 33.21
C SER A 73 -2.15 -3.93 34.57
N GLY A 74 -1.31 -4.74 35.24
CA GLY A 74 -1.57 -5.31 36.57
C GLY A 74 -2.20 -6.71 36.57
N PHE A 75 -2.50 -7.29 35.41
CA PHE A 75 -3.04 -8.66 35.30
C PHE A 75 -1.92 -9.70 35.28
N THR A 76 -1.27 -9.87 36.43
CA THR A 76 -0.03 -10.68 36.55
C THR A 76 -0.26 -12.18 36.42
N LYS A 77 -1.47 -12.67 36.66
CA LYS A 77 -1.87 -14.09 36.50
C LYS A 77 -2.17 -14.43 35.04
N THR A 78 -1.20 -14.15 34.16
CA THR A 78 -1.29 -14.37 32.72
C THR A 78 -0.41 -15.53 32.27
N ARG A 79 -0.91 -16.39 31.38
CA ARG A 79 -0.17 -17.52 30.80
C ARG A 79 -0.29 -17.57 29.28
N ILE A 80 0.83 -17.74 28.58
CA ILE A 80 0.86 -17.89 27.12
C ILE A 80 1.05 -19.36 26.75
N VAL A 81 0.08 -19.95 26.06
CA VAL A 81 0.17 -21.29 25.49
C VAL A 81 0.55 -21.21 24.01
N LEU A 82 1.75 -21.69 23.70
CA LEU A 82 2.19 -21.88 22.33
C LEU A 82 1.81 -23.28 21.85
N GLN A 83 0.80 -23.42 20.97
CA GLN A 83 0.38 -24.75 20.50
C GLN A 83 1.48 -25.51 19.74
N GLN A 84 2.46 -24.81 19.15
CA GLN A 84 3.63 -25.48 18.58
C GLN A 84 4.41 -26.29 19.61
N TRP A 85 4.34 -25.92 20.90
CA TRP A 85 4.98 -26.61 22.03
C TRP A 85 3.99 -27.50 22.80
N ASN A 86 2.72 -27.11 22.84
CA ASN A 86 1.67 -27.73 23.67
C ASN A 86 0.50 -28.24 22.82
N LYS A 87 0.76 -29.19 21.92
CA LYS A 87 -0.21 -29.67 20.91
C LYS A 87 -1.46 -30.34 21.46
N ARG A 88 -1.41 -30.83 22.70
CA ARG A 88 -2.52 -31.52 23.37
C ARG A 88 -3.28 -30.61 24.34
N PHE A 89 -2.88 -29.34 24.47
CA PHE A 89 -3.57 -28.37 25.32
C PHE A 89 -5.06 -28.29 24.95
N SER A 90 -5.90 -28.27 25.98
CA SER A 90 -7.35 -28.23 25.85
C SER A 90 -7.90 -27.19 26.85
N PRO A 91 -8.62 -26.16 26.38
CA PRO A 91 -9.26 -25.16 27.24
C PRO A 91 -10.12 -25.75 28.36
N SER A 92 -10.89 -26.80 28.10
CA SER A 92 -11.74 -27.47 29.08
C SER A 92 -10.98 -28.16 30.21
N ALA A 93 -9.71 -28.49 29.99
CA ALA A 93 -8.81 -29.04 31.00
C ALA A 93 -7.89 -27.98 31.62
N MET A 94 -7.99 -26.70 31.22
CA MET A 94 -7.07 -25.68 31.69
C MET A 94 -7.41 -25.24 33.10
N CYS A 95 -6.39 -25.14 33.94
CA CYS A 95 -6.50 -24.68 35.31
C CYS A 95 -5.30 -23.79 35.61
N LEU A 96 -5.55 -22.56 36.05
CA LEU A 96 -4.52 -21.61 36.47
C LEU A 96 -4.89 -21.13 37.86
N ASP A 97 -3.95 -21.21 38.80
CA ASP A 97 -4.18 -20.92 40.22
C ASP A 97 -5.37 -21.71 40.82
N GLY A 98 -5.51 -22.97 40.45
CA GLY A 98 -6.52 -23.88 41.01
C GLY A 98 -7.95 -23.68 40.48
N ARG A 99 -8.17 -22.77 39.52
CA ARG A 99 -9.49 -22.51 38.93
C ARG A 99 -9.46 -22.41 37.40
N VAL A 100 -10.65 -22.47 36.79
CA VAL A 100 -10.80 -22.14 35.37
C VAL A 100 -10.46 -20.65 35.16
N PRO A 101 -9.67 -20.29 34.15
CA PRO A 101 -9.34 -18.89 33.86
C PRO A 101 -10.56 -18.00 33.63
N ASP A 102 -10.47 -16.73 34.00
CA ASP A 102 -11.51 -15.73 33.73
C ASP A 102 -11.55 -15.33 32.24
N LEU A 103 -10.38 -15.29 31.59
CA LEU A 103 -10.21 -14.89 30.20
C LEU A 103 -9.49 -15.97 29.38
N LEU A 104 -10.04 -16.29 28.21
CA LEU A 104 -9.39 -17.12 27.19
C LEU A 104 -9.20 -16.31 25.91
N LEU A 105 -7.96 -15.93 25.62
CA LEU A 105 -7.59 -15.16 24.44
C LEU A 105 -7.01 -16.10 23.38
N LEU A 106 -7.60 -16.14 22.19
CA LEU A 106 -7.14 -16.98 21.08
C LEU A 106 -6.59 -16.10 19.96
N SER A 107 -5.33 -16.31 19.56
CA SER A 107 -4.71 -15.58 18.45
C SER A 107 -4.55 -16.49 17.24
N SER A 108 -5.22 -16.14 16.13
CA SER A 108 -5.24 -16.96 14.92
C SER A 108 -4.92 -16.18 13.65
N MET A 109 -4.14 -16.80 12.77
CA MET A 109 -4.06 -16.45 11.34
C MET A 109 -5.11 -17.23 10.55
N HIS A 110 -5.35 -16.85 9.28
CA HIS A 110 -6.27 -17.59 8.40
C HIS A 110 -5.91 -19.08 8.31
N ILE A 111 -4.63 -19.40 8.11
CA ILE A 111 -4.09 -20.77 8.03
C ILE A 111 -4.18 -21.59 9.34
N HIS A 112 -4.61 -20.95 10.42
CA HIS A 112 -4.74 -21.52 11.77
C HIS A 112 -6.20 -21.54 12.26
N SER A 113 -7.13 -21.02 11.45
CA SER A 113 -8.54 -20.85 11.83
C SER A 113 -9.24 -22.15 12.22
N ALA A 114 -8.95 -23.27 11.55
CA ALA A 114 -9.51 -24.56 11.93
C ALA A 114 -9.10 -24.99 13.35
N GLN A 115 -7.85 -24.72 13.73
CA GLN A 115 -7.37 -25.01 15.08
C GLN A 115 -7.95 -24.03 16.11
N CYS A 116 -8.16 -22.76 15.73
CA CYS A 116 -8.85 -21.79 16.56
C CYS A 116 -10.29 -22.23 16.87
N ARG A 117 -11.07 -22.66 15.87
CA ARG A 117 -12.44 -23.15 16.06
C ARG A 117 -12.50 -24.36 17.00
N ARG A 118 -11.58 -25.32 16.84
CA ARG A 118 -11.48 -26.46 17.76
C ARG A 118 -11.28 -26.05 19.22
N LEU A 119 -10.49 -25.00 19.49
CA LEU A 119 -10.30 -24.50 20.85
C LEU A 119 -11.54 -23.78 21.39
N ILE A 120 -12.27 -23.06 20.53
CA ILE A 120 -13.55 -22.44 20.91
C ILE A 120 -14.57 -23.54 21.27
N GLU A 121 -14.69 -24.56 20.43
CA GLU A 121 -15.56 -25.73 20.68
C GLU A 121 -15.20 -26.45 21.98
N ASP A 122 -13.90 -26.65 22.24
CA ASP A 122 -13.42 -27.27 23.47
C ASP A 122 -13.75 -26.40 24.71
N ALA A 123 -13.62 -25.07 24.62
CA ALA A 123 -14.01 -24.17 25.71
C ALA A 123 -15.52 -24.24 26.05
N TYR A 124 -16.36 -24.67 25.11
CA TYR A 124 -17.79 -24.86 25.33
C TYR A 124 -18.13 -26.11 26.15
N LEU A 125 -17.18 -27.04 26.33
CA LEU A 125 -17.30 -28.16 27.28
C LEU A 125 -17.28 -27.68 28.74
N ILE A 126 -16.77 -26.46 28.99
CA ILE A 126 -16.90 -25.79 30.29
C ILE A 126 -18.33 -25.27 30.41
N GLY A 127 -18.98 -25.63 31.52
CA GLY A 127 -20.34 -25.19 31.83
C GLY A 127 -20.49 -23.67 31.76
N PRO A 128 -21.64 -23.15 31.31
CA PRO A 128 -21.82 -21.73 30.93
C PRO A 128 -21.51 -20.74 32.06
N VAL A 129 -21.73 -21.13 33.32
CA VAL A 129 -21.46 -20.31 34.52
C VAL A 129 -19.95 -20.11 34.73
N ASN A 130 -19.15 -21.15 34.48
CA ASN A 130 -17.70 -21.14 34.73
C ASN A 130 -16.87 -20.89 33.47
N ARG A 131 -17.53 -20.69 32.31
CA ARG A 131 -16.85 -20.51 31.04
C ARG A 131 -16.10 -19.16 31.02
N PRO A 132 -14.82 -19.14 30.62
CA PRO A 132 -14.08 -17.88 30.44
C PRO A 132 -14.75 -16.99 29.40
N LEU A 133 -14.52 -15.68 29.48
CA LEU A 133 -14.78 -14.80 28.34
C LEU A 133 -13.84 -15.18 27.19
N VAL A 134 -14.41 -15.66 26.07
CA VAL A 134 -13.65 -16.12 24.90
C VAL A 134 -13.44 -14.95 23.95
N ILE A 135 -12.21 -14.44 23.94
CA ILE A 135 -11.78 -13.31 23.11
C ILE A 135 -10.91 -13.86 21.98
N VAL A 136 -11.20 -13.52 20.72
CA VAL A 136 -10.39 -13.96 19.59
C VAL A 136 -9.76 -12.77 18.88
N GLY A 137 -8.47 -12.86 18.56
CA GLY A 137 -7.71 -11.81 17.88
C GLY A 137 -6.76 -12.36 16.82
N GLY A 138 -5.88 -11.49 16.33
CA GLY A 138 -4.92 -11.79 15.28
C GLY A 138 -5.51 -11.66 13.86
N PRO A 139 -4.72 -11.95 12.80
CA PRO A 139 -5.11 -11.65 11.42
C PRO A 139 -6.45 -12.26 10.99
N LYS A 140 -6.86 -13.41 11.54
CA LYS A 140 -8.18 -13.98 11.23
C LYS A 140 -9.31 -13.08 11.74
N ALA A 141 -9.22 -12.60 12.98
CA ALA A 141 -10.22 -11.69 13.55
C ALA A 141 -10.23 -10.34 12.83
N ILE A 142 -9.06 -9.84 12.43
CA ILE A 142 -8.93 -8.56 11.72
C ILE A 142 -9.72 -8.55 10.40
N TYR A 143 -9.53 -9.57 9.54
CA TYR A 143 -10.11 -9.55 8.19
C TYR A 143 -11.41 -10.34 8.05
N GLU A 144 -11.59 -11.40 8.83
CA GLU A 144 -12.74 -12.31 8.74
C GLU A 144 -13.30 -12.62 10.13
N PRO A 145 -13.71 -11.61 10.93
CA PRO A 145 -14.14 -11.81 12.31
C PRO A 145 -15.38 -12.70 12.42
N ALA A 146 -16.27 -12.65 11.42
CA ALA A 146 -17.53 -13.38 11.46
C ALA A 146 -17.36 -14.91 11.44
N ASP A 147 -16.26 -15.41 10.88
CA ASP A 147 -15.90 -16.84 10.87
C ASP A 147 -15.57 -17.43 12.26
N LEU A 148 -15.54 -16.57 13.28
CA LEU A 148 -15.24 -16.92 14.66
C LEU A 148 -16.51 -17.06 15.51
N PHE A 149 -17.67 -16.75 14.94
CA PHE A 149 -18.98 -16.85 15.58
C PHE A 149 -19.80 -17.96 14.92
N SER A 150 -20.79 -18.48 15.63
CA SER A 150 -21.74 -19.45 15.09
C SER A 150 -23.17 -18.95 15.22
N GLY A 151 -23.89 -18.97 14.10
CA GLY A 151 -25.34 -18.78 14.06
C GLY A 151 -26.11 -20.10 13.98
N ASP A 152 -25.43 -21.25 14.02
CA ASP A 152 -26.04 -22.57 13.97
C ASP A 152 -26.45 -23.01 15.39
N PRO A 153 -27.75 -23.12 15.73
CA PRO A 153 -28.19 -23.53 17.05
C PRO A 153 -27.73 -24.95 17.42
N ALA A 154 -27.47 -25.82 16.45
CA ALA A 154 -26.94 -27.16 16.69
C ALA A 154 -25.43 -27.15 17.00
N ARG A 155 -24.73 -26.06 16.68
CA ARG A 155 -23.30 -25.84 16.96
C ARG A 155 -23.07 -24.44 17.51
N PRO A 156 -23.52 -24.13 18.74
CA PRO A 156 -23.52 -22.77 19.27
C PRO A 156 -22.12 -22.24 19.68
N ALA A 157 -21.06 -23.03 19.47
CA ALA A 157 -19.70 -22.66 19.83
C ALA A 157 -19.21 -21.49 18.99
N GLY A 158 -18.93 -20.36 19.64
CA GLY A 158 -18.41 -19.14 19.02
C GLY A 158 -17.58 -18.31 20.00
N ALA A 159 -16.85 -17.33 19.47
CA ALA A 159 -16.25 -16.30 20.29
C ALA A 159 -17.34 -15.47 20.99
N ASP A 160 -17.06 -14.95 22.18
CA ASP A 160 -17.92 -13.94 22.80
C ASP A 160 -17.66 -12.57 22.13
N VAL A 161 -16.39 -12.29 21.80
CA VAL A 161 -15.95 -11.07 21.10
C VAL A 161 -14.69 -11.32 20.29
N ALA A 162 -14.61 -10.70 19.12
CA ALA A 162 -13.43 -10.63 18.29
C ALA A 162 -12.81 -9.23 18.40
N VAL A 163 -11.51 -9.19 18.71
CA VAL A 163 -10.71 -7.96 18.69
C VAL A 163 -10.03 -7.87 17.33
N THR A 164 -10.48 -6.92 16.50
CA THR A 164 -9.93 -6.63 15.17
C THR A 164 -8.80 -5.60 15.23
N GLY A 165 -8.38 -5.22 16.44
CA GLY A 165 -7.33 -4.24 16.68
C GLY A 165 -6.04 -4.75 17.35
N GLU A 166 -5.17 -3.79 17.69
CA GLU A 166 -3.94 -3.92 18.47
C GLU A 166 -4.26 -3.93 19.98
N ASP A 167 -3.23 -4.08 20.81
CA ASP A 167 -3.32 -4.21 22.27
C ASP A 167 -4.24 -3.15 22.93
N TYR A 168 -4.27 -1.92 22.41
CA TYR A 168 -5.13 -0.84 22.94
C TYR A 168 -6.62 -1.20 22.93
N VAL A 169 -7.09 -1.88 21.89
CA VAL A 169 -8.51 -2.25 21.76
C VAL A 169 -8.89 -3.31 22.80
N LEU A 170 -8.01 -4.30 23.01
CA LEU A 170 -8.19 -5.29 24.07
C LEU A 170 -8.22 -4.64 25.45
N LEU A 171 -7.31 -3.73 25.74
CA LEU A 171 -7.27 -3.03 27.03
C LEU A 171 -8.50 -2.13 27.22
N SER A 172 -9.00 -1.49 26.15
CA SER A 172 -10.23 -0.70 26.17
C SER A 172 -11.45 -1.56 26.47
N LEU A 173 -11.57 -2.72 25.82
CA LEU A 173 -12.59 -3.72 26.10
C LEU A 173 -12.55 -4.15 27.56
N LEU A 174 -11.37 -4.45 28.11
CA LEU A 174 -11.23 -4.84 29.52
C LEU A 174 -11.57 -3.70 30.48
N ALA A 175 -11.12 -2.48 30.20
CA ALA A 175 -11.43 -1.32 31.03
C ALA A 175 -12.94 -1.07 31.11
N MET A 176 -13.65 -1.19 29.98
CA MET A 176 -15.10 -1.07 29.92
C MET A 176 -15.80 -2.24 30.61
N THR A 177 -15.39 -3.47 30.33
CA THR A 177 -15.98 -4.66 30.96
C THR A 177 -15.85 -4.62 32.48
N LEU A 178 -14.70 -4.19 33.00
CA LEU A 178 -14.44 -4.12 34.44
C LEU A 178 -15.18 -2.96 35.11
N SER A 179 -15.48 -1.86 34.41
CA SER A 179 -16.33 -0.80 34.98
C SER A 179 -17.80 -1.19 35.13
N HIS A 180 -18.27 -2.18 34.36
CA HIS A 180 -19.62 -2.76 34.49
C HIS A 180 -19.67 -4.02 35.37
N ARG A 181 -18.54 -4.47 35.91
CA ARG A 181 -18.45 -5.70 36.70
C ARG A 181 -18.86 -5.46 38.15
N ALA A 182 -19.91 -6.15 38.60
CA ALA A 182 -20.30 -6.17 40.01
C ALA A 182 -19.36 -7.08 40.85
N THR A 183 -19.32 -6.85 42.17
CA THR A 183 -18.54 -7.67 43.10
C THR A 183 -18.98 -9.14 43.03
N GLY A 184 -18.03 -10.06 42.81
CA GLY A 184 -18.31 -11.50 42.72
C GLY A 184 -18.87 -11.96 41.36
N GLU A 185 -19.16 -11.05 40.44
CA GLU A 185 -19.63 -11.39 39.10
C GLU A 185 -18.48 -11.96 38.23
N SER A 186 -18.79 -12.89 37.32
CA SER A 186 -17.84 -13.33 36.30
C SER A 186 -17.57 -12.22 35.26
N VAL A 187 -16.35 -12.17 34.72
CA VAL A 187 -16.00 -11.17 33.68
C VAL A 187 -16.84 -11.35 32.42
N ARG A 188 -17.19 -12.59 32.08
CA ARG A 188 -18.04 -12.91 30.93
C ARG A 188 -19.45 -12.35 31.08
N SER A 189 -20.04 -12.43 32.28
CA SER A 189 -21.34 -11.83 32.58
C SER A 189 -21.27 -10.30 32.49
N ALA A 190 -20.22 -9.69 33.07
CA ALA A 190 -20.02 -8.24 33.01
C ALA A 190 -19.86 -7.75 31.55
N PHE A 191 -19.20 -8.55 30.70
CA PHE A 191 -19.08 -8.25 29.28
C PHE A 191 -20.44 -8.25 28.58
N PHE A 192 -21.29 -9.27 28.82
CA PHE A 192 -22.63 -9.30 28.23
C PHE A 192 -23.48 -8.13 28.70
N ARG A 193 -23.37 -7.74 29.97
CA ARG A 193 -24.04 -6.54 30.48
C ARG A 193 -23.58 -5.27 29.75
N ALA A 194 -22.26 -5.04 29.66
CA ALA A 194 -21.70 -3.88 28.95
C ALA A 194 -22.09 -3.87 27.47
N ARG A 195 -22.15 -5.05 26.84
CA ARG A 195 -22.62 -5.24 25.46
C ARG A 195 -24.09 -4.83 25.32
N ASP A 196 -24.95 -5.34 26.20
CA ASP A 196 -26.40 -5.16 26.12
C ASP A 196 -26.82 -3.73 26.48
N GLU A 197 -26.05 -3.06 27.34
CA GLU A 197 -26.19 -1.62 27.65
C GLU A 197 -25.63 -0.71 26.53
N GLY A 198 -24.99 -1.27 25.50
CA GLY A 198 -24.42 -0.52 24.37
C GLY A 198 -23.07 0.15 24.67
N ALA A 199 -22.48 -0.08 25.84
CA ALA A 199 -21.23 0.57 26.29
C ALA A 199 -19.99 0.20 25.45
N LEU A 200 -20.07 -0.85 24.63
CA LEU A 200 -18.98 -1.29 23.75
C LEU A 200 -18.93 -0.51 22.41
N ALA A 201 -19.97 0.27 22.08
CA ALA A 201 -20.08 0.96 20.81
C ALA A 201 -18.92 1.95 20.56
N ASP A 202 -18.44 2.61 21.61
CA ASP A 202 -17.39 3.64 21.54
C ASP A 202 -15.96 3.07 21.49
N ILE A 203 -15.82 1.75 21.32
CA ILE A 203 -14.51 1.08 21.22
C ILE A 203 -14.32 0.56 19.80
N PRO A 204 -13.73 1.35 18.88
CA PRO A 204 -13.43 0.89 17.52
C PRO A 204 -12.49 -0.31 17.53
N GLY A 205 -12.73 -1.27 16.64
CA GLY A 205 -11.93 -2.49 16.52
C GLY A 205 -12.51 -3.71 17.24
N LEU A 206 -13.82 -3.73 17.52
CA LEU A 206 -14.54 -4.86 18.10
C LEU A 206 -15.57 -5.42 17.14
N VAL A 207 -15.74 -6.74 17.17
CA VAL A 207 -16.90 -7.43 16.63
C VAL A 207 -17.48 -8.36 17.69
N TYR A 208 -18.77 -8.27 17.97
CA TYR A 208 -19.44 -9.11 18.97
C TYR A 208 -20.86 -9.48 18.54
N ALA A 209 -21.37 -10.59 19.07
CA ALA A 209 -22.69 -11.10 18.70
C ALA A 209 -23.82 -10.47 19.53
N ARG A 210 -24.90 -10.04 18.85
CA ARG A 210 -26.24 -9.97 19.44
C ARG A 210 -26.84 -11.36 19.39
N THR A 211 -27.19 -11.88 20.55
CA THR A 211 -27.64 -13.26 20.71
C THR A 211 -29.15 -13.34 20.77
N GLY A 212 -29.72 -14.32 20.07
CA GLY A 212 -31.14 -14.65 20.13
C GLY A 212 -31.53 -15.33 21.44
N SER A 213 -32.82 -15.65 21.57
CA SER A 213 -33.40 -16.31 22.76
C SER A 213 -32.82 -17.69 23.07
N ALA A 214 -32.27 -18.39 22.07
CA ALA A 214 -31.60 -19.68 22.22
C ALA A 214 -30.06 -19.59 22.29
N GLY A 215 -29.50 -18.38 22.40
CA GLY A 215 -28.08 -18.12 22.66
C GLY A 215 -27.16 -18.17 21.44
N GLN A 216 -27.69 -18.45 20.24
CA GLN A 216 -26.96 -18.33 18.98
C GLN A 216 -26.74 -16.85 18.58
N ALA A 217 -25.69 -16.58 17.81
CA ALA A 217 -25.48 -15.26 17.21
C ALA A 217 -26.48 -15.05 16.06
N GLU A 218 -27.36 -14.06 16.19
CA GLU A 218 -28.29 -13.68 15.12
C GLU A 218 -27.71 -12.57 14.24
N GLU A 219 -26.99 -11.64 14.85
CA GLU A 219 -26.31 -10.53 14.18
C GLU A 219 -24.98 -10.24 14.87
N LEU A 220 -23.99 -9.77 14.13
CA LEU A 220 -22.70 -9.34 14.66
C LEU A 220 -22.58 -7.82 14.53
N VAL A 221 -22.34 -7.14 15.64
CA VAL A 221 -22.08 -5.69 15.64
C VAL A 221 -20.59 -5.46 15.39
N ASN A 222 -20.26 -4.62 14.42
CA ASN A 222 -18.90 -4.19 14.11
C ASN A 222 -18.72 -2.69 14.45
N THR A 223 -17.79 -2.39 15.35
CA THR A 223 -17.53 -1.02 15.82
C THR A 223 -16.60 -0.21 14.92
N GLY A 224 -16.23 -0.74 13.75
CA GLY A 224 -15.42 -0.06 12.75
C GLY A 224 -13.90 -0.27 12.93
N PRO A 225 -13.09 0.33 12.04
CA PRO A 225 -11.63 0.18 12.07
C PRO A 225 -11.04 0.82 13.33
N GLN A 226 -10.05 0.19 13.96
CA GLN A 226 -9.36 0.74 15.13
C GLN A 226 -8.53 2.01 14.84
N ARG A 227 -8.13 2.75 15.87
CA ARG A 227 -6.94 3.62 15.83
C ARG A 227 -5.69 2.78 16.08
N LEU A 228 -4.64 3.00 15.31
CA LEU A 228 -3.36 2.29 15.47
C LEU A 228 -2.47 2.99 16.49
N LEU A 229 -1.65 2.24 17.23
CA LEU A 229 -0.65 2.83 18.11
C LEU A 229 0.38 3.61 17.28
N GLY A 230 0.40 4.94 17.35
CA GLY A 230 1.31 5.78 16.57
C GLY A 230 2.77 5.66 17.02
N ASP A 231 3.01 5.86 18.31
CA ASP A 231 4.33 5.72 18.93
C ASP A 231 4.55 4.29 19.46
N LEU A 232 5.37 3.51 18.77
CA LEU A 232 5.64 2.11 19.13
C LEU A 232 6.53 1.99 20.38
N ASP A 233 7.14 3.07 20.87
CA ASP A 233 7.93 3.05 22.10
C ASP A 233 7.07 2.87 23.36
N GLU A 234 5.76 3.16 23.25
CA GLU A 234 4.83 2.92 24.34
C GLU A 234 4.63 1.42 24.64
N LEU A 235 5.01 0.51 23.74
CA LEU A 235 4.87 -0.93 23.98
C LEU A 235 5.66 -1.39 25.22
N PRO A 236 5.14 -2.36 25.99
CA PRO A 236 5.82 -2.86 27.18
C PRO A 236 7.14 -3.58 26.86
N ASP A 237 7.91 -3.87 27.91
CA ASP A 237 9.16 -4.61 27.76
C ASP A 237 8.91 -6.04 27.21
N PRO A 238 9.56 -6.45 26.10
CA PRO A 238 9.40 -7.78 25.52
C PRO A 238 9.90 -8.94 26.39
N VAL A 239 10.76 -8.69 27.39
CA VAL A 239 11.23 -9.72 28.34
C VAL A 239 10.05 -10.33 29.09
N THR A 240 9.11 -9.50 29.55
CA THR A 240 7.93 -9.92 30.29
C THR A 240 7.15 -11.00 29.55
N GLY A 241 6.93 -10.81 28.24
CA GLY A 241 6.21 -11.78 27.41
C GLY A 241 6.88 -13.16 27.34
N TYR A 242 8.21 -13.26 27.51
CA TYR A 242 8.88 -14.57 27.56
C TYR A 242 8.70 -15.29 28.89
N LEU A 243 8.63 -14.54 29.99
CA LEU A 243 8.50 -15.07 31.35
C LEU A 243 7.08 -15.58 31.66
N LEU A 244 6.14 -15.35 30.75
CA LEU A 244 4.74 -15.79 30.87
C LEU A 244 4.43 -17.03 30.01
N ILE A 245 5.42 -17.63 29.34
CA ILE A 245 5.17 -18.74 28.41
C ILE A 245 5.02 -20.07 29.15
N GLU A 246 4.05 -20.88 28.73
CA GLU A 246 3.80 -22.23 29.18
C GLU A 246 4.95 -23.18 28.75
N PRO A 247 5.52 -23.98 29.68
CA PRO A 247 6.51 -24.98 29.34
C PRO A 247 6.03 -25.99 28.29
N PRO A 248 6.91 -26.45 27.38
CA PRO A 248 6.55 -27.50 26.43
C PRO A 248 6.08 -28.77 27.15
N SER A 249 4.90 -29.25 26.77
CA SER A 249 4.23 -30.37 27.42
C SER A 249 3.42 -31.21 26.41
N ARG A 250 3.18 -32.47 26.78
CA ARG A 250 2.23 -33.35 26.09
C ARG A 250 0.90 -33.49 26.85
N ARG A 251 0.70 -32.73 27.93
CA ARG A 251 -0.53 -32.75 28.73
C ARG A 251 -1.59 -31.83 28.12
N ALA A 252 -2.84 -32.06 28.51
CA ALA A 252 -3.96 -31.18 28.19
C ALA A 252 -4.04 -29.97 29.13
N THR A 253 -3.52 -30.12 30.34
CA THR A 253 -3.52 -29.13 31.42
C THR A 253 -2.32 -28.17 31.35
N LEU A 254 -2.40 -27.06 32.09
CA LEU A 254 -1.30 -26.13 32.31
C LEU A 254 -0.36 -26.62 33.43
N ALA A 255 0.90 -26.21 33.38
CA ALA A 255 1.86 -26.36 34.46
C ALA A 255 1.67 -25.27 35.53
N GLY A 256 2.01 -25.60 36.79
CA GLY A 256 1.89 -24.67 37.92
C GLY A 256 2.75 -23.40 37.81
N SER A 257 3.77 -23.37 36.94
CA SER A 257 4.65 -22.20 36.75
C SER A 257 5.05 -22.06 35.29
N PRO A 258 5.34 -20.83 34.81
CA PRO A 258 5.77 -20.60 33.44
C PRO A 258 7.20 -21.12 33.23
N ILE A 259 7.69 -21.04 31.99
CA ILE A 259 9.09 -21.40 31.72
C ILE A 259 10.05 -20.54 32.56
N PRO A 260 11.05 -21.16 33.20
CA PRO A 260 12.13 -20.40 33.82
C PRO A 260 12.89 -19.57 32.78
N ALA A 261 13.32 -18.36 33.16
CA ALA A 261 14.11 -17.47 32.31
C ALA A 261 15.33 -18.17 31.69
N SER A 262 16.02 -19.00 32.48
CA SER A 262 17.19 -19.79 32.06
C SER A 262 16.92 -20.78 30.92
N HIS A 263 15.66 -21.21 30.75
CA HIS A 263 15.26 -22.13 29.69
C HIS A 263 14.84 -21.45 28.39
N VAL A 264 14.53 -20.14 28.42
CA VAL A 264 14.02 -19.40 27.25
C VAL A 264 14.97 -19.53 26.07
N ARG A 265 16.27 -19.25 26.26
CA ARG A 265 17.28 -19.33 25.19
C ARG A 265 17.34 -20.69 24.50
N ARG A 266 17.11 -21.78 25.22
CA ARG A 266 17.17 -23.14 24.67
C ARG A 266 15.93 -23.45 23.82
N LEU A 267 14.76 -23.00 24.28
CA LEU A 267 13.46 -23.29 23.67
C LEU A 267 13.13 -22.34 22.53
N SER A 268 13.38 -21.04 22.71
CA SER A 268 13.20 -19.98 21.72
C SER A 268 14.53 -19.25 21.44
N PRO A 269 15.55 -19.92 20.86
CA PRO A 269 16.84 -19.29 20.59
C PRO A 269 16.78 -18.10 19.63
N LEU A 270 15.72 -18.00 18.82
CA LEU A 270 15.40 -16.87 17.97
C LEU A 270 14.31 -16.02 18.63
N SER A 271 14.55 -14.72 18.71
CA SER A 271 13.59 -13.74 19.24
C SER A 271 12.99 -12.91 18.13
N SER A 272 11.67 -12.85 18.05
CA SER A 272 10.99 -11.89 17.16
C SER A 272 10.91 -10.52 17.83
N ILE A 273 11.18 -9.46 17.09
CA ILE A 273 11.11 -8.08 17.61
C ILE A 273 10.43 -7.16 16.59
N LEU A 274 9.49 -6.35 17.06
CA LEU A 274 8.86 -5.31 16.26
C LEU A 274 9.75 -4.07 16.30
N MET A 275 10.29 -3.66 15.16
CA MET A 275 11.14 -2.47 15.04
C MET A 275 10.39 -1.36 14.28
N THR A 276 9.71 -1.75 13.20
CA THR A 276 8.90 -0.91 12.33
C THR A 276 7.60 -1.62 11.96
N ALA A 277 6.56 -0.86 11.64
CA ALA A 277 5.26 -1.37 11.18
C ALA A 277 4.75 -0.57 9.97
N GLY A 278 4.18 -1.25 8.99
CA GLY A 278 3.67 -0.66 7.76
C GLY A 278 4.64 -0.76 6.58
N CYS A 279 4.11 -0.55 5.38
CA CYS A 279 4.87 -0.63 4.13
C CYS A 279 4.39 0.42 3.15
N LYS A 280 5.33 1.15 2.52
CA LYS A 280 5.02 2.20 1.52
C LYS A 280 4.53 1.64 0.18
N PHE A 281 4.69 0.35 -0.07
CA PHE A 281 4.27 -0.30 -1.32
C PHE A 281 2.84 -0.85 -1.22
N SER A 282 2.03 -0.61 -2.24
CA SER A 282 0.62 -1.06 -2.30
C SER A 282 0.45 -2.32 -3.18
N CYS A 283 1.11 -3.43 -2.81
CA CYS A 283 1.08 -4.67 -3.59
C CYS A 283 -0.31 -5.32 -3.56
N PRO A 284 -0.91 -5.74 -4.69
CA PRO A 284 -2.31 -6.17 -4.75
C PRO A 284 -2.61 -7.45 -3.96
N TYR A 285 -1.61 -8.31 -3.75
CA TYR A 285 -1.74 -9.53 -2.95
C TYR A 285 -1.45 -9.33 -1.46
N CYS A 286 -0.99 -8.14 -1.05
CA CYS A 286 -0.49 -7.90 0.30
C CYS A 286 -1.53 -7.13 1.12
N PRO A 287 -1.97 -7.64 2.28
CA PRO A 287 -3.01 -6.99 3.08
C PRO A 287 -2.44 -5.96 4.10
N ILE A 288 -1.10 -5.89 4.20
CA ILE A 288 -0.36 -5.08 5.19
C ILE A 288 -0.63 -3.57 5.08
N PRO A 289 -0.64 -2.94 3.87
CA PRO A 289 -0.84 -1.50 3.78
C PRO A 289 -2.21 -1.08 4.30
N ALA A 290 -3.26 -1.85 3.99
CA ALA A 290 -4.61 -1.57 4.47
C ALA A 290 -4.72 -1.70 6.00
N TYR A 291 -4.13 -2.74 6.58
CA TYR A 291 -4.12 -2.92 8.04
C TYR A 291 -3.41 -1.78 8.78
N ASN A 292 -2.27 -1.34 8.26
CA ASN A 292 -1.53 -0.21 8.82
C ASN A 292 -2.09 1.16 8.42
N GLN A 293 -3.30 1.21 7.85
CA GLN A 293 -3.95 2.45 7.36
C GLN A 293 -3.04 3.29 6.45
N ARG A 294 -2.17 2.62 5.69
CA ARG A 294 -1.14 3.22 4.81
C ARG A 294 -0.17 4.16 5.53
N THR A 295 -0.01 3.97 6.85
CA THR A 295 0.97 4.68 7.68
C THR A 295 2.25 3.87 7.85
N LEU A 296 3.34 4.56 8.19
CA LEU A 296 4.60 3.96 8.62
C LEU A 296 4.85 4.36 10.07
N ARG A 297 5.13 3.38 10.92
CA ARG A 297 5.31 3.57 12.36
C ARG A 297 6.62 2.93 12.79
N PHE A 298 7.31 3.56 13.73
CA PHE A 298 8.67 3.19 14.11
C PHE A 298 8.82 3.20 15.62
N LYS A 299 9.59 2.27 16.16
CA LYS A 299 10.23 2.45 17.47
C LYS A 299 11.44 3.34 17.33
N SER A 300 11.80 4.08 18.37
CA SER A 300 13.06 4.81 18.39
C SER A 300 14.25 3.84 18.36
N ALA A 301 15.35 4.29 17.74
CA ALA A 301 16.57 3.52 17.65
C ALA A 301 17.12 3.11 19.03
N GLN A 302 17.03 4.01 20.01
CA GLN A 302 17.45 3.74 21.39
C GLN A 302 16.57 2.67 22.04
N ARG A 303 15.24 2.76 21.87
CA ARG A 303 14.31 1.77 22.40
C ARG A 303 14.60 0.36 21.88
N ILE A 304 14.84 0.22 20.58
CA ILE A 304 15.19 -1.07 19.96
C ILE A 304 16.50 -1.61 20.55
N ALA A 305 17.54 -0.78 20.65
CA ALA A 305 18.83 -1.18 21.20
C ALA A 305 18.71 -1.61 22.68
N ASP A 306 17.87 -0.92 23.44
CA ASP A 306 17.59 -1.23 24.85
C ASP A 306 16.83 -2.56 25.01
N GLU A 307 15.79 -2.79 24.21
CA GLU A 307 15.03 -4.04 24.23
C GLU A 307 15.90 -5.25 23.88
N ILE A 308 16.73 -5.13 22.83
CA ILE A 308 17.65 -6.19 22.42
C ILE A 308 18.71 -6.44 23.50
N SER A 309 19.24 -5.39 24.12
CA SER A 309 20.18 -5.52 25.24
C SER A 309 19.53 -6.27 26.40
N ARG A 310 18.34 -5.87 26.85
CA ARG A 310 17.64 -6.52 27.97
C ARG A 310 17.30 -7.99 27.67
N LEU A 311 16.87 -8.32 26.45
CA LEU A 311 16.65 -9.71 26.03
C LEU A 311 17.95 -10.54 26.06
N TYR A 312 19.08 -9.94 25.69
CA TYR A 312 20.40 -10.58 25.81
C TYR A 312 20.81 -10.76 27.28
N ASP A 313 20.70 -9.70 28.09
CA ASP A 313 21.19 -9.67 29.47
C ASP A 313 20.36 -10.57 30.40
N THR A 314 19.03 -10.52 30.26
CA THR A 314 18.12 -11.26 31.15
C THR A 314 17.90 -12.70 30.70
N LEU A 315 17.80 -12.94 29.39
CA LEU A 315 17.40 -14.25 28.85
C LEU A 315 18.53 -14.95 28.07
N GLY A 316 19.67 -14.29 27.83
CA GLY A 316 20.78 -14.85 27.07
C GLY A 316 20.52 -14.97 25.56
N LEU A 317 19.50 -14.29 25.03
CA LEU A 317 19.09 -14.37 23.62
C LEU A 317 20.11 -13.68 22.71
N ARG A 318 20.52 -14.36 21.63
CA ARG A 318 21.59 -13.88 20.73
C ARG A 318 21.14 -13.67 19.29
N TYR A 319 20.00 -14.25 18.90
CA TYR A 319 19.49 -14.21 17.54
C TYR A 319 18.15 -13.50 17.54
N PHE A 320 18.04 -12.47 16.69
CA PHE A 320 16.84 -11.65 16.59
C PHE A 320 16.33 -11.62 15.15
N PHE A 321 15.02 -11.61 14.97
CA PHE A 321 14.35 -11.45 13.69
C PHE A 321 13.38 -10.27 13.79
N GLY A 322 13.63 -9.23 13.00
CA GLY A 322 12.73 -8.10 12.86
C GLY A 322 11.44 -8.56 12.17
N THR A 323 10.29 -8.32 12.80
CA THR A 323 8.97 -8.62 12.23
C THR A 323 8.46 -7.43 11.41
N ASP A 324 9.36 -6.78 10.70
CA ASP A 324 9.12 -5.59 9.91
C ASP A 324 8.46 -5.96 8.58
N ASP A 325 7.48 -5.18 8.14
CA ASP A 325 6.88 -5.39 6.82
C ASP A 325 7.84 -5.00 5.67
N ASN A 326 8.68 -3.98 5.91
CA ASN A 326 9.80 -3.58 5.08
C ASN A 326 10.75 -2.68 5.87
N PHE A 327 11.82 -3.24 6.41
CA PHE A 327 12.70 -2.51 7.34
C PHE A 327 13.35 -1.26 6.74
N PHE A 328 13.60 -1.24 5.42
CA PHE A 328 14.19 -0.11 4.70
C PHE A 328 13.15 0.86 4.10
N ASN A 329 11.95 0.92 4.66
CA ASN A 329 10.92 1.89 4.23
C ASN A 329 11.46 3.33 4.24
N ASP A 330 12.13 3.72 5.34
CA ASP A 330 12.74 5.04 5.54
C ASP A 330 14.25 4.91 5.79
N ARG A 331 15.05 5.54 4.93
CA ARG A 331 16.51 5.44 4.99
C ARG A 331 17.10 5.99 6.29
N GLY A 332 16.61 7.14 6.75
CA GLY A 332 17.14 7.82 7.93
C GLY A 332 16.91 6.99 9.17
N ARG A 333 15.67 6.56 9.38
CA ARG A 333 15.28 5.72 10.53
C ARG A 333 16.02 4.40 10.57
N SER A 334 16.16 3.71 9.44
CA SER A 334 16.93 2.45 9.42
C SER A 334 18.39 2.66 9.83
N LEU A 335 19.02 3.77 9.41
CA LEU A 335 20.40 4.08 9.77
C LEU A 335 20.53 4.42 11.26
N GLU A 336 19.63 5.25 11.81
CA GLU A 336 19.57 5.54 13.24
C GLU A 336 19.54 4.25 14.08
N ILE A 337 18.68 3.30 13.70
CA ILE A 337 18.57 1.99 14.37
C ILE A 337 19.89 1.21 14.30
N ALA A 338 20.52 1.16 13.12
CA ALA A 338 21.79 0.46 12.95
C ALA A 338 22.91 1.09 13.78
N GLU A 339 22.96 2.42 13.84
CA GLU A 339 23.95 3.16 14.62
C GLU A 339 23.76 2.95 16.12
N ALA A 340 22.53 3.05 16.64
CA ALA A 340 22.22 2.77 18.03
C ALA A 340 22.61 1.34 18.43
N LEU A 341 22.27 0.34 17.60
CA LEU A 341 22.67 -1.06 17.84
C LEU A 341 24.18 -1.28 17.75
N ALA A 342 24.86 -0.58 16.84
CA ALA A 342 26.31 -0.66 16.70
C ALA A 342 27.07 -0.02 17.87
N ALA A 343 26.49 1.01 18.48
CA ALA A 343 27.02 1.74 19.62
C ALA A 343 26.67 1.11 20.97
N LYS A 344 25.56 0.37 21.08
CA LYS A 344 25.08 -0.21 22.33
C LYS A 344 26.12 -1.15 22.97
N GLU A 345 26.35 -0.94 24.26
CA GLU A 345 27.17 -1.80 25.10
C GLU A 345 26.32 -2.42 26.21
N SER A 346 26.67 -3.64 26.59
CA SER A 346 26.16 -4.31 27.78
C SER A 346 27.35 -4.90 28.53
N ASN A 347 27.44 -4.63 29.84
CA ASN A 347 28.52 -5.10 30.71
C ASN A 347 29.92 -4.83 30.11
N CYS A 348 30.15 -3.60 29.64
CA CYS A 348 31.39 -3.15 28.96
C CYS A 348 31.75 -3.93 27.68
N ILE A 349 30.81 -4.70 27.13
CA ILE A 349 30.98 -5.44 25.88
C ILE A 349 30.06 -4.84 24.82
N ARG A 350 30.63 -4.49 23.66
CA ARG A 350 29.85 -4.05 22.52
C ARG A 350 28.86 -5.12 22.09
N LEU A 351 27.57 -4.80 22.14
CA LEU A 351 26.47 -5.75 21.94
C LEU A 351 26.56 -6.43 20.56
N ARG A 352 26.94 -5.67 19.53
CA ARG A 352 27.21 -6.15 18.15
C ARG A 352 28.16 -7.35 18.05
N SER A 353 29.03 -7.57 19.05
CA SER A 353 29.93 -8.73 19.08
C SER A 353 29.22 -10.02 19.51
N ARG A 354 28.13 -9.91 20.27
CA ARG A 354 27.39 -11.01 20.90
C ARG A 354 26.08 -11.35 20.19
N ILE A 355 25.45 -10.38 19.55
CA ILE A 355 24.15 -10.56 18.89
C ILE A 355 24.25 -10.68 17.36
N ARG A 356 23.24 -11.31 16.77
CA ARG A 356 23.03 -11.43 15.32
C ARG A 356 21.56 -11.19 15.04
N TRP A 357 21.26 -10.45 13.99
CA TRP A 357 19.88 -10.20 13.62
C TRP A 357 19.66 -10.28 12.11
N GLY A 358 18.40 -10.47 11.72
CA GLY A 358 17.92 -10.43 10.35
C GLY A 358 16.54 -9.81 10.30
N THR A 359 16.10 -9.39 9.11
CA THR A 359 14.78 -8.78 8.89
C THR A 359 14.40 -8.93 7.41
N GLU A 360 13.25 -8.38 7.03
CA GLU A 360 12.71 -8.38 5.68
C GLU A 360 12.84 -6.99 5.04
N ALA A 361 13.14 -6.95 3.74
CA ALA A 361 13.19 -5.72 2.98
C ALA A 361 12.88 -5.95 1.49
N THR A 362 12.55 -4.88 0.77
CA THR A 362 12.41 -4.96 -0.69
C THR A 362 13.76 -4.92 -1.40
N VAL A 363 13.82 -5.53 -2.60
CA VAL A 363 14.98 -5.43 -3.49
C VAL A 363 15.31 -3.97 -3.82
N HIS A 364 14.28 -3.16 -4.10
CA HIS A 364 14.45 -1.75 -4.46
C HIS A 364 15.14 -0.96 -3.36
N ASP A 365 14.63 -1.02 -2.12
CA ASP A 365 15.19 -0.27 -0.99
C ASP A 365 16.58 -0.78 -0.58
N THR A 366 16.84 -2.09 -0.75
CA THR A 366 18.17 -2.67 -0.51
C THR A 366 19.23 -2.11 -1.45
N VAL A 367 18.91 -1.97 -2.74
CA VAL A 367 19.82 -1.30 -3.70
C VAL A 367 20.04 0.16 -3.29
N ASN A 368 18.98 0.87 -2.90
CA ASN A 368 19.07 2.27 -2.52
C ASN A 368 19.90 2.51 -1.25
N MET A 369 20.09 1.49 -0.39
CA MET A 369 21.03 1.58 0.73
C MET A 369 22.49 1.61 0.28
N GLY A 370 22.83 0.94 -0.83
CA GLY A 370 24.19 0.90 -1.36
C GLY A 370 25.23 0.55 -0.28
N ASP A 371 26.30 1.35 -0.20
CA ASP A 371 27.40 1.14 0.75
C ASP A 371 27.00 1.31 2.23
N ASN A 372 25.84 1.91 2.52
CA ASN A 372 25.35 2.04 3.90
C ASN A 372 25.04 0.67 4.52
N LEU A 373 24.86 -0.39 3.71
CA LEU A 373 24.75 -1.77 4.17
C LEU A 373 25.93 -2.19 5.08
N ARG A 374 27.10 -1.57 4.92
CA ARG A 374 28.25 -1.74 5.84
C ARG A 374 27.91 -1.38 7.28
N THR A 375 27.10 -0.33 7.51
CA THR A 375 26.68 0.11 8.85
C THR A 375 25.78 -0.92 9.51
N PHE A 376 24.81 -1.45 8.78
CA PHE A 376 23.95 -2.54 9.26
C PHE A 376 24.75 -3.81 9.58
N ARG A 377 25.73 -4.15 8.73
CA ARG A 377 26.62 -5.29 9.00
C ARG A 377 27.42 -5.09 10.30
N LYS A 378 27.90 -3.88 10.57
CA LYS A 378 28.58 -3.52 11.83
C LYS A 378 27.61 -3.60 13.02
N ALA A 379 26.34 -3.24 12.83
CA ALA A 379 25.27 -3.36 13.82
C ALA A 379 24.85 -4.82 14.13
N GLY A 380 25.41 -5.80 13.43
CA GLY A 380 25.13 -7.22 13.65
C GLY A 380 24.11 -7.84 12.69
N LEU A 381 23.64 -7.11 11.67
CA LEU A 381 22.79 -7.67 10.62
C LEU A 381 23.54 -8.78 9.88
N ARG A 382 22.93 -9.95 9.78
CA ARG A 382 23.52 -11.13 9.12
C ARG A 382 22.75 -11.62 7.94
N ALA A 383 21.43 -11.47 7.89
CA ALA A 383 20.64 -11.99 6.79
C ALA A 383 19.49 -11.02 6.48
N LEU A 384 19.15 -10.92 5.20
CA LEU A 384 18.04 -10.09 4.73
C LEU A 384 17.15 -10.93 3.83
N TRP A 385 15.87 -11.00 4.18
CA TRP A 385 14.83 -11.65 3.38
C TRP A 385 14.29 -10.67 2.37
N LEU A 386 14.47 -11.02 1.10
CA LEU A 386 14.14 -10.16 -0.02
C LEU A 386 12.91 -10.69 -0.74
N GLY A 387 11.85 -9.88 -0.72
CA GLY A 387 10.68 -10.06 -1.58
C GLY A 387 11.07 -9.82 -3.04
N VAL A 388 11.62 -10.85 -3.70
CA VAL A 388 11.94 -10.83 -5.12
C VAL A 388 10.66 -10.97 -5.94
N GLU A 389 9.71 -11.76 -5.44
CA GLU A 389 8.41 -12.08 -6.05
C GLU A 389 8.57 -12.78 -7.40
N ASP A 390 8.87 -12.03 -8.45
CA ASP A 390 9.26 -12.53 -9.75
C ASP A 390 10.33 -11.63 -10.37
N MET A 391 11.36 -12.24 -10.95
CA MET A 391 12.46 -11.49 -11.58
C MET A 391 12.09 -10.83 -12.91
N SER A 392 10.94 -11.21 -13.49
CA SER A 392 10.38 -10.63 -14.72
C SER A 392 9.65 -9.31 -14.49
N GLY A 393 9.31 -8.95 -13.23
CA GLY A 393 8.50 -7.78 -12.90
C GLY A 393 7.08 -7.82 -13.48
N SER A 394 6.61 -9.02 -13.82
CA SER A 394 5.32 -9.29 -14.45
C SER A 394 4.17 -9.41 -13.44
N LEU A 395 4.47 -9.70 -12.16
CA LEU A 395 3.47 -9.84 -11.11
C LEU A 395 3.26 -8.55 -10.35
N VAL A 396 4.35 -7.91 -9.93
CA VAL A 396 4.29 -6.60 -9.25
C VAL A 396 5.52 -5.79 -9.64
N ARG A 397 5.33 -4.55 -10.13
CA ARG A 397 6.42 -3.59 -10.30
C ARG A 397 6.64 -2.78 -9.02
N LYS A 398 7.44 -3.30 -8.08
CA LYS A 398 8.05 -2.55 -6.95
C LYS A 398 9.40 -1.94 -7.35
N GLY A 399 9.69 -1.87 -8.65
CA GLY A 399 11.01 -1.48 -9.16
C GLY A 399 12.04 -2.61 -9.15
N GLN A 400 11.63 -3.88 -9.02
CA GLN A 400 12.51 -5.03 -9.17
C GLN A 400 12.64 -5.46 -10.64
N THR A 401 13.87 -5.75 -11.05
CA THR A 401 14.22 -6.37 -12.33
C THR A 401 15.28 -7.43 -12.05
N ALA A 402 15.50 -8.36 -12.96
CA ALA A 402 16.61 -9.31 -12.83
C ALA A 402 17.95 -8.61 -12.52
N GLY A 403 18.24 -7.50 -13.21
CA GLY A 403 19.44 -6.70 -12.97
C GLY A 403 19.51 -6.11 -11.55
N ARG A 404 18.44 -5.47 -11.07
CA ARG A 404 18.40 -4.90 -9.72
C ARG A 404 18.45 -5.95 -8.61
N THR A 405 17.86 -7.11 -8.83
CA THR A 405 17.96 -8.24 -7.89
C THR A 405 19.40 -8.74 -7.80
N LEU A 406 20.08 -8.88 -8.94
CA LEU A 406 21.51 -9.25 -8.98
C LEU A 406 22.38 -8.21 -8.27
N GLU A 407 22.10 -6.93 -8.50
CA GLU A 407 22.78 -5.81 -7.83
C GLU A 407 22.59 -5.85 -6.31
N ALA A 408 21.35 -6.01 -5.83
CA ALA A 408 21.05 -6.12 -4.40
C ALA A 408 21.79 -7.30 -3.75
N PHE A 409 21.77 -8.47 -4.40
CA PHE A 409 22.44 -9.66 -3.90
C PHE A 409 23.96 -9.45 -3.87
N GLY A 410 24.53 -8.85 -4.93
CA GLY A 410 25.95 -8.48 -4.98
C GLY A 410 26.35 -7.50 -3.87
N LEU A 411 25.53 -6.48 -3.60
CA LEU A 411 25.72 -5.55 -2.48
C LEU A 411 25.72 -6.27 -1.13
N LEU A 412 24.72 -7.11 -0.87
CA LEU A 412 24.64 -7.88 0.38
C LEU A 412 25.87 -8.78 0.55
N GLN A 413 26.27 -9.51 -0.48
CA GLN A 413 27.46 -10.36 -0.45
C GLN A 413 28.73 -9.56 -0.20
N ARG A 414 28.94 -8.43 -0.91
CA ARG A 414 30.10 -7.54 -0.72
C ARG A 414 30.23 -7.06 0.72
N HIS A 415 29.12 -6.80 1.41
CA HIS A 415 29.12 -6.39 2.81
C HIS A 415 28.96 -7.56 3.80
N GLY A 416 29.00 -8.81 3.35
CA GLY A 416 28.93 -9.99 4.22
C GLY A 416 27.58 -10.17 4.92
N ILE A 417 26.49 -9.81 4.26
CA ILE A 417 25.09 -10.05 4.65
C ILE A 417 24.53 -11.13 3.71
N HIS A 418 23.81 -12.11 4.26
CA HIS A 418 23.28 -13.23 3.49
C HIS A 418 21.95 -12.86 2.80
N PRO A 419 21.86 -12.96 1.47
CA PRO A 419 20.59 -12.78 0.77
C PRO A 419 19.72 -14.04 0.90
N MET A 420 18.52 -13.86 1.45
CA MET A 420 17.50 -14.90 1.59
C MET A 420 16.39 -14.62 0.55
N ALA A 421 16.23 -15.48 -0.46
CA ALA A 421 15.36 -15.18 -1.59
C ALA A 421 13.92 -15.65 -1.37
N MET A 422 12.95 -14.77 -1.59
CA MET A 422 11.51 -15.08 -1.55
C MET A 422 10.87 -14.85 -2.93
N LEU A 423 10.33 -15.92 -3.53
CA LEU A 423 9.67 -15.92 -4.82
C LEU A 423 8.19 -16.28 -4.70
N MET A 424 7.39 -15.71 -5.59
CA MET A 424 6.00 -16.03 -5.83
C MET A 424 5.85 -16.70 -7.20
N HIS A 425 5.45 -17.96 -7.22
CA HIS A 425 5.09 -18.67 -8.44
C HIS A 425 3.73 -18.18 -8.93
N HIS A 426 3.70 -17.68 -10.16
CA HIS A 426 2.48 -17.26 -10.81
C HIS A 426 1.89 -18.33 -11.72
N ASP A 427 0.57 -18.25 -11.91
CA ASP A 427 -0.17 -19.19 -12.71
C ASP A 427 0.22 -19.18 -14.20
N ALA A 428 0.64 -18.03 -14.75
CA ALA A 428 1.17 -17.99 -16.12
C ALA A 428 2.65 -18.40 -16.23
N GLN A 429 3.36 -18.56 -15.11
CA GLN A 429 4.80 -18.79 -15.13
C GLN A 429 5.12 -20.24 -15.56
N PRO A 430 5.95 -20.46 -16.61
CA PRO A 430 6.39 -21.80 -16.97
C PRO A 430 7.44 -22.33 -15.96
N LEU A 431 7.66 -23.65 -15.96
CA LEU A 431 8.74 -24.24 -15.15
C LEU A 431 10.12 -23.80 -15.67
N TYR A 432 10.29 -23.81 -16.99
CA TYR A 432 11.53 -23.49 -17.67
C TYR A 432 11.24 -22.71 -18.96
N SER A 433 12.09 -21.75 -19.28
CA SER A 433 12.08 -20.99 -20.53
C SER A 433 13.47 -21.06 -21.18
N ARG A 434 13.55 -21.56 -22.42
CA ARG A 434 14.81 -21.64 -23.16
C ARG A 434 15.26 -20.22 -23.56
N GLY A 435 16.48 -19.84 -23.20
CA GLY A 435 17.05 -18.52 -23.54
C GLY A 435 16.45 -17.32 -22.80
N GLY A 436 15.50 -17.52 -21.87
CA GLY A 436 14.82 -16.46 -21.14
C GLY A 436 14.88 -16.61 -19.61
N THR A 437 14.38 -15.60 -18.90
CA THR A 437 14.32 -15.54 -17.42
C THR A 437 12.92 -15.79 -16.86
N ALA A 438 11.93 -16.09 -17.71
CA ALA A 438 10.53 -16.25 -17.30
C ALA A 438 10.30 -17.54 -16.49
N GLY A 439 11.00 -18.63 -16.81
CA GLY A 439 10.85 -19.91 -16.15
C GLY A 439 11.27 -19.89 -14.68
N LEU A 440 10.49 -20.56 -13.82
CA LEU A 440 10.78 -20.64 -12.39
C LEU A 440 12.18 -21.20 -12.11
N ILE A 441 12.59 -22.29 -12.78
CA ILE A 441 13.94 -22.86 -12.63
C ILE A 441 15.03 -21.91 -13.13
N ASN A 442 14.77 -21.14 -14.19
CA ASN A 442 15.70 -20.13 -14.67
C ASN A 442 15.97 -19.07 -13.59
N GLN A 443 14.91 -18.56 -12.94
CA GLN A 443 15.04 -17.58 -11.86
C GLN A 443 15.75 -18.14 -10.63
N VAL A 444 15.38 -19.35 -10.21
CA VAL A 444 16.05 -20.06 -9.11
C VAL A 444 17.54 -20.25 -9.39
N HIS A 445 17.89 -20.59 -10.64
CA HIS A 445 19.28 -20.70 -11.06
C HIS A 445 20.05 -19.38 -10.93
N ILE A 446 19.45 -18.29 -11.42
CA ILE A 446 20.03 -16.96 -11.36
C ILE A 446 20.26 -16.54 -9.90
N LEU A 447 19.25 -16.68 -9.03
CA LEU A 447 19.35 -16.34 -7.61
C LEU A 447 20.42 -17.15 -6.89
N ARG A 448 20.48 -18.47 -7.16
CA ARG A 448 21.52 -19.33 -6.58
C ARG A 448 22.91 -18.93 -7.05
N LYS A 449 23.08 -18.51 -8.30
CA LYS A 449 24.35 -17.99 -8.83
C LYS A 449 24.70 -16.64 -8.21
N ALA A 450 23.71 -15.80 -7.97
CA ALA A 450 23.84 -14.48 -7.33
C ALA A 450 24.14 -14.52 -5.83
N GLY A 451 24.11 -15.71 -5.20
CA GLY A 451 24.50 -15.86 -3.80
C GLY A 451 23.38 -16.17 -2.82
N ALA A 452 22.15 -16.45 -3.29
CA ALA A 452 21.07 -16.91 -2.42
C ALA A 452 21.53 -18.09 -1.55
N VAL A 453 21.37 -17.96 -0.22
CA VAL A 453 21.66 -19.05 0.72
C VAL A 453 20.40 -19.85 1.08
N SER A 454 19.24 -19.23 0.96
CA SER A 454 17.93 -19.89 1.07
C SER A 454 17.03 -19.49 -0.09
N LEU A 455 16.01 -20.31 -0.30
CA LEU A 455 14.95 -20.10 -1.26
C LEU A 455 13.60 -20.42 -0.62
N GLN A 456 12.66 -19.48 -0.76
CA GLN A 456 11.23 -19.68 -0.59
C GLN A 456 10.56 -19.53 -1.96
N VAL A 457 9.66 -20.45 -2.29
CA VAL A 457 8.79 -20.37 -3.47
C VAL A 457 7.37 -20.68 -3.01
N LEU A 458 6.49 -19.68 -3.06
CA LEU A 458 5.07 -19.82 -2.71
C LEU A 458 4.19 -19.58 -3.94
N MET A 459 3.05 -20.28 -4.03
CA MET A 459 2.00 -19.97 -4.98
C MET A 459 1.28 -18.67 -4.58
N ILE A 460 0.99 -17.80 -5.54
CA ILE A 460 0.08 -16.67 -5.30
C ILE A 460 -1.28 -17.24 -4.89
N THR A 461 -1.65 -16.97 -3.65
CA THR A 461 -2.87 -17.44 -3.00
C THR A 461 -3.68 -16.21 -2.59
N PRO A 462 -5.03 -16.22 -2.69
CA PRO A 462 -5.85 -15.11 -2.23
C PRO A 462 -5.67 -14.90 -0.73
N ALA A 463 -4.99 -13.82 -0.35
CA ALA A 463 -4.79 -13.44 1.05
C ALA A 463 -5.97 -12.57 1.53
N PRO A 464 -6.68 -12.94 2.60
CA PRO A 464 -7.69 -12.07 3.21
C PRO A 464 -7.13 -10.67 3.50
N GLY A 465 -7.93 -9.64 3.22
CA GLY A 465 -7.52 -8.25 3.39
C GLY A 465 -6.76 -7.64 2.22
N SER A 466 -6.41 -8.42 1.19
CA SER A 466 -5.70 -7.92 0.00
C SER A 466 -6.67 -7.48 -1.11
N LYS A 467 -6.23 -6.54 -1.97
CA LYS A 467 -6.98 -6.11 -3.16
C LYS A 467 -7.37 -7.27 -4.08
N SER A 468 -6.47 -8.22 -4.26
CA SER A 468 -6.65 -9.36 -5.17
C SER A 468 -7.62 -10.43 -4.65
N TYR A 469 -8.03 -10.39 -3.38
CA TYR A 469 -8.79 -11.48 -2.77
C TYR A 469 -10.08 -11.78 -3.53
N GLU A 470 -10.99 -10.80 -3.61
CA GLU A 470 -12.31 -11.00 -4.23
C GLU A 470 -12.18 -11.29 -5.73
N GLY A 471 -11.30 -10.57 -6.42
CA GLY A 471 -11.03 -10.81 -7.84
C GLY A 471 -10.56 -12.24 -8.13
N THR A 472 -9.79 -12.85 -7.22
CA THR A 472 -9.33 -14.23 -7.39
C THR A 472 -10.50 -15.22 -7.26
N PHE A 473 -11.37 -15.04 -6.27
CA PHE A 473 -12.58 -15.87 -6.12
C PHE A 473 -13.55 -15.69 -7.28
N ASN A 474 -13.90 -14.44 -7.62
CA ASN A 474 -14.86 -14.12 -8.68
C ASN A 474 -14.36 -14.57 -10.08
N SER A 475 -13.05 -14.71 -10.26
CA SER A 475 -12.49 -15.24 -11.51
C SER A 475 -12.57 -16.77 -11.65
N GLY A 476 -13.16 -17.48 -10.67
CA GLY A 476 -13.30 -18.94 -10.70
C GLY A 476 -11.98 -19.69 -10.52
N MET A 477 -10.94 -19.04 -10.00
CA MET A 477 -9.60 -19.63 -9.85
C MET A 477 -9.44 -20.46 -8.58
N VAL A 478 -10.17 -20.12 -7.52
CA VAL A 478 -9.95 -20.70 -6.19
C VAL A 478 -10.56 -22.08 -6.13
N ILE A 479 -9.75 -23.07 -5.81
CA ILE A 479 -10.13 -24.47 -5.73
C ILE A 479 -10.91 -24.67 -4.43
N HIS A 480 -12.18 -25.04 -4.55
CA HIS A 480 -13.02 -25.44 -3.42
C HIS A 480 -12.74 -26.88 -2.99
N GLU A 481 -12.58 -27.78 -3.97
CA GLU A 481 -12.44 -29.21 -3.74
C GLU A 481 -11.60 -29.85 -4.85
N ALA A 482 -10.72 -30.79 -4.50
CA ALA A 482 -10.00 -31.61 -5.46
C ALA A 482 -10.03 -33.09 -5.04
N GLY A 483 -10.51 -33.96 -5.93
CA GLY A 483 -10.56 -35.40 -5.65
C GLY A 483 -11.41 -35.75 -4.42
N ARG A 484 -12.59 -35.11 -4.27
CA ARG A 484 -13.50 -35.26 -3.11
C ARG A 484 -12.92 -34.82 -1.77
N ARG A 485 -11.86 -34.01 -1.77
CA ARG A 485 -11.29 -33.40 -0.57
C ARG A 485 -11.44 -31.88 -0.66
N PRO A 486 -12.08 -31.23 0.33
CA PRO A 486 -12.19 -29.79 0.36
C PRO A 486 -10.83 -29.14 0.61
N THR A 487 -10.65 -27.93 0.10
CA THR A 487 -9.52 -27.08 0.46
C THR A 487 -9.67 -26.61 1.90
N GLU A 488 -8.70 -26.93 2.74
CA GLU A 488 -8.72 -26.56 4.15
C GLU A 488 -7.94 -25.26 4.41
N PRO A 489 -8.26 -24.49 5.47
CA PRO A 489 -7.61 -23.20 5.73
C PRO A 489 -6.08 -23.25 5.79
N HIS A 490 -5.51 -24.32 6.35
CA HIS A 490 -4.05 -24.50 6.46
C HIS A 490 -3.34 -24.58 5.11
N MET A 491 -4.07 -24.81 4.02
CA MET A 491 -3.54 -24.92 2.67
C MET A 491 -3.36 -23.56 1.98
N PHE A 492 -3.92 -22.49 2.54
CA PHE A 492 -3.75 -21.13 2.02
C PHE A 492 -2.40 -20.48 2.43
N ASP A 493 -1.42 -21.28 2.84
CA ASP A 493 -0.08 -20.84 3.26
C ASP A 493 0.87 -20.57 2.07
N GLY A 494 0.39 -20.76 0.83
CA GLY A 494 1.16 -20.63 -0.40
C GLY A 494 1.98 -21.87 -0.77
N ASN A 495 2.12 -22.88 0.09
CA ASN A 495 2.79 -24.13 -0.28
C ASN A 495 1.89 -25.05 -1.10
N TYR A 496 0.57 -24.90 -0.96
CA TYR A 496 -0.41 -25.60 -1.78
C TYR A 496 -0.90 -24.70 -2.92
N VAL A 497 -1.09 -25.31 -4.08
CA VAL A 497 -1.83 -24.67 -5.17
C VAL A 497 -3.31 -24.78 -4.85
N VAL A 498 -3.87 -23.69 -4.35
CA VAL A 498 -5.30 -23.55 -4.02
C VAL A 498 -6.01 -22.54 -4.94
N ALA A 499 -5.27 -21.86 -5.82
CA ALA A 499 -5.83 -20.98 -6.84
C ALA A 499 -5.04 -21.10 -8.15
N SER A 500 -5.72 -21.30 -9.28
CA SER A 500 -5.08 -21.49 -10.60
C SER A 500 -6.13 -21.41 -11.74
N ARG A 501 -5.80 -20.74 -12.86
CA ARG A 501 -6.55 -20.80 -14.14
C ARG A 501 -6.10 -21.94 -15.04
N SER A 502 -4.92 -22.51 -14.78
CA SER A 502 -4.41 -23.65 -15.55
C SER A 502 -5.40 -24.82 -15.52
N HIS A 503 -5.69 -25.41 -16.69
CA HIS A 503 -6.42 -26.68 -16.80
C HIS A 503 -5.68 -27.86 -16.14
N ARG A 504 -4.41 -27.67 -15.76
CA ARG A 504 -3.55 -28.67 -15.11
C ARG A 504 -2.91 -28.05 -13.86
N PRO A 505 -3.69 -27.74 -12.80
CA PRO A 505 -3.18 -27.07 -11.59
C PRO A 505 -2.11 -27.91 -10.87
N TRP A 506 -2.18 -29.24 -10.97
CA TRP A 506 -1.18 -30.16 -10.44
C TRP A 506 0.24 -29.86 -10.95
N ARG A 507 0.40 -29.36 -12.19
CA ARG A 507 1.72 -28.99 -12.72
C ARG A 507 2.35 -27.85 -11.93
N LYS A 508 1.56 -26.88 -11.47
CA LYS A 508 2.04 -25.76 -10.65
C LYS A 508 2.56 -26.25 -9.30
N GLN A 509 1.87 -27.22 -8.69
CA GLN A 509 2.33 -27.82 -7.45
C GLN A 509 3.68 -28.54 -7.64
N TRP A 510 3.85 -29.28 -8.74
CA TRP A 510 5.13 -29.90 -9.08
C TRP A 510 6.21 -28.89 -9.41
N ASN A 511 5.88 -27.76 -10.03
CA ASN A 511 6.86 -26.72 -10.32
C ASN A 511 7.50 -26.18 -9.03
N ILE A 512 6.69 -25.94 -7.99
CA ILE A 512 7.18 -25.49 -6.68
C ILE A 512 8.12 -26.55 -6.08
N LEU A 513 7.72 -27.83 -6.09
CA LEU A 513 8.55 -28.92 -5.61
C LEU A 513 9.85 -29.07 -6.41
N ALA A 514 9.79 -28.95 -7.73
CA ALA A 514 10.95 -29.01 -8.61
C ALA A 514 11.93 -27.84 -8.35
N ALA A 515 11.42 -26.63 -8.08
CA ALA A 515 12.23 -25.49 -7.70
C ALA A 515 12.97 -25.74 -6.37
N TYR A 516 12.28 -26.26 -5.35
CA TYR A 516 12.92 -26.64 -4.09
C TYR A 516 13.94 -27.76 -4.26
N LEU A 517 13.61 -28.82 -5.00
CA LEU A 517 14.53 -29.94 -5.28
C LEU A 517 15.77 -29.48 -6.06
N TRP A 518 15.59 -28.54 -6.98
CA TRP A 518 16.70 -27.97 -7.74
C TRP A 518 17.64 -27.17 -6.83
N PHE A 519 17.09 -26.39 -5.89
CA PHE A 519 17.86 -25.50 -5.02
C PHE A 519 18.51 -26.25 -3.84
N TYR A 520 17.75 -27.09 -3.15
CA TYR A 520 18.16 -27.91 -2.00
C TYR A 520 18.52 -29.32 -2.47
N ASN A 521 19.67 -29.44 -3.13
CA ASN A 521 20.11 -30.65 -3.83
C ASN A 521 21.43 -31.18 -3.25
N PRO A 522 21.57 -32.49 -2.95
CA PRO A 522 22.82 -33.08 -2.44
C PRO A 522 24.06 -32.80 -3.29
N LEU A 523 23.94 -32.78 -4.62
CA LEU A 523 25.06 -32.45 -5.51
C LEU A 523 25.48 -30.99 -5.37
N ARG A 524 24.52 -30.07 -5.23
CA ARG A 524 24.80 -28.65 -5.01
C ARG A 524 25.33 -28.39 -3.61
N PHE A 525 24.90 -29.18 -2.63
CA PHE A 525 25.47 -29.19 -1.29
C PHE A 525 26.95 -29.62 -1.33
N ALA A 526 27.28 -30.71 -2.02
CA ALA A 526 28.67 -31.13 -2.20
C ALA A 526 29.51 -30.03 -2.87
N VAL A 527 28.98 -29.37 -3.91
CA VAL A 527 29.64 -28.20 -4.53
C VAL A 527 29.82 -27.06 -3.52
N SER A 528 28.84 -26.80 -2.64
CA SER A 528 28.95 -25.73 -1.64
C SER A 528 30.01 -25.98 -0.57
N LEU A 529 30.35 -27.23 -0.29
CA LEU A 529 31.45 -27.60 0.61
C LEU A 529 32.83 -27.31 -0.02
N VAL A 530 32.97 -27.49 -1.32
CA VAL A 530 34.28 -27.36 -2.01
C VAL A 530 34.48 -25.96 -2.62
N ARG A 531 33.40 -25.26 -2.96
CA ARG A 531 33.41 -23.91 -3.57
C ARG A 531 32.52 -22.96 -2.78
N PRO A 532 32.98 -22.46 -1.63
CA PRO A 532 32.20 -21.53 -0.82
C PRO A 532 31.93 -20.22 -1.57
N LYS A 533 30.67 -19.79 -1.58
CA LYS A 533 30.22 -18.59 -2.30
C LYS A 533 30.37 -17.28 -1.53
N SER A 534 30.81 -17.35 -0.28
CA SER A 534 31.04 -16.17 0.57
C SER A 534 32.16 -16.44 1.57
N HIS A 535 32.73 -15.38 2.12
CA HIS A 535 33.71 -15.44 3.23
C HIS A 535 33.15 -16.05 4.53
N LEU A 536 31.88 -16.50 4.55
CA LEU A 536 31.20 -17.14 5.68
C LEU A 536 30.83 -18.58 5.30
N TYR A 537 31.85 -19.45 5.23
CA TYR A 537 31.84 -20.82 4.70
C TYR A 537 30.71 -21.75 5.21
N LEU A 538 30.26 -21.59 6.46
CA LEU A 538 29.40 -22.58 7.13
C LEU A 538 27.88 -22.35 6.97
N VAL A 539 27.43 -21.17 6.53
CA VAL A 539 26.00 -20.83 6.52
C VAL A 539 25.26 -21.50 5.35
N ASP A 540 25.87 -21.52 4.16
CA ASP A 540 25.27 -22.12 2.95
C ASP A 540 25.08 -23.64 3.09
N PRO A 541 26.10 -24.44 3.53
CA PRO A 541 25.90 -25.87 3.77
C PRO A 541 24.81 -26.18 4.81
N GLY A 542 24.76 -25.40 5.90
CA GLY A 542 23.73 -25.55 6.93
C GLY A 542 22.31 -25.32 6.39
N MET A 543 22.11 -24.22 5.64
CA MET A 543 20.81 -23.92 5.02
C MET A 543 20.41 -24.96 3.97
N GLN A 544 21.36 -25.55 3.24
CA GLN A 544 21.09 -26.65 2.32
C GLN A 544 20.58 -27.89 3.08
N ILE A 545 21.19 -28.27 4.20
CA ILE A 545 20.75 -29.40 5.02
C ILE A 545 19.34 -29.15 5.57
N PHE A 546 19.09 -27.98 6.17
CA PHE A 546 17.76 -27.63 6.68
C PHE A 546 16.72 -27.61 5.56
N GLY A 547 17.07 -27.08 4.39
CA GLY A 547 16.22 -27.06 3.22
C GLY A 547 15.86 -28.46 2.70
N MET A 548 16.84 -29.38 2.65
CA MET A 548 16.60 -30.77 2.25
C MET A 548 15.68 -31.51 3.23
N LEU A 549 15.92 -31.36 4.54
CA LEU A 549 15.03 -31.93 5.57
C LEU A 549 13.62 -31.34 5.48
N GLY A 550 13.52 -30.02 5.24
CA GLY A 550 12.24 -29.36 5.04
C GLY A 550 11.51 -29.77 3.77
N LEU A 551 12.25 -30.06 2.70
CA LEU A 551 11.69 -30.55 1.45
C LEU A 551 11.05 -31.93 1.64
N LEU A 552 11.66 -32.83 2.40
CA LEU A 552 11.05 -34.15 2.71
C LEU A 552 9.68 -34.00 3.39
N GLN A 553 9.59 -33.11 4.39
CA GLN A 553 8.34 -32.85 5.09
C GLN A 553 7.31 -32.13 4.19
N THR A 554 7.75 -31.18 3.37
CA THR A 554 6.91 -30.46 2.42
C THR A 554 6.33 -31.40 1.37
N ALA A 555 7.18 -32.23 0.74
CA ALA A 555 6.78 -33.22 -0.26
C ALA A 555 5.78 -34.24 0.32
N ARG A 556 6.03 -34.76 1.54
CA ARG A 556 5.10 -35.67 2.23
C ARG A 556 3.68 -35.08 2.36
N ARG A 557 3.55 -33.76 2.49
CA ARG A 557 2.28 -33.06 2.69
C ARG A 557 1.62 -32.58 1.41
N THR A 558 2.41 -32.13 0.42
CA THR A 558 1.88 -31.52 -0.80
C THR A 558 1.74 -32.51 -1.96
N VAL A 559 2.51 -33.60 -2.01
CA VAL A 559 2.37 -34.63 -3.07
C VAL A 559 0.99 -35.27 -3.08
N PRO A 560 0.37 -35.66 -1.94
CA PRO A 560 -0.99 -36.17 -1.94
C PRO A 560 -2.02 -35.16 -2.46
N TRP A 561 -1.78 -33.85 -2.30
CA TRP A 561 -2.62 -32.81 -2.89
C TRP A 561 -2.39 -32.70 -4.40
N ALA A 562 -1.14 -32.72 -4.85
CA ALA A 562 -0.77 -32.72 -6.27
C ALA A 562 -1.45 -33.88 -7.04
N LEU A 563 -1.45 -35.08 -6.45
CA LEU A 563 -2.11 -36.26 -7.03
C LEU A 563 -3.63 -36.08 -7.12
N ARG A 564 -4.25 -35.41 -6.14
CA ARG A 564 -5.70 -35.10 -6.19
C ARG A 564 -6.03 -34.07 -7.27
N LEU A 565 -5.18 -33.07 -7.46
CA LEU A 565 -5.29 -32.10 -8.55
C LEU A 565 -5.12 -32.74 -9.94
N MET A 566 -4.56 -33.94 -10.05
CA MET A 566 -4.48 -34.70 -11.31
C MET A 566 -5.79 -35.42 -11.65
N LEU A 567 -6.66 -35.65 -10.66
CA LEU A 567 -7.96 -36.27 -10.88
C LEU A 567 -8.90 -35.29 -11.60
N ARG A 568 -9.84 -35.81 -12.39
CA ARG A 568 -10.77 -34.97 -13.19
C ARG A 568 -11.82 -34.22 -12.36
N THR A 569 -11.88 -34.43 -11.04
CA THR A 569 -12.87 -33.83 -10.14
C THR A 569 -12.26 -32.67 -9.34
N VAL A 570 -12.00 -31.55 -10.01
CA VAL A 570 -11.65 -30.27 -9.35
C VAL A 570 -12.83 -29.32 -9.45
N ARG A 571 -13.29 -28.82 -8.31
CA ARG A 571 -14.37 -27.83 -8.21
C ARG A 571 -13.79 -26.53 -7.70
N TYR A 572 -14.30 -25.43 -8.24
CA TYR A 572 -13.86 -24.08 -7.92
C TYR A 572 -14.95 -23.33 -7.17
N HIS A 573 -14.56 -22.34 -6.38
CA HIS A 573 -15.47 -21.35 -5.86
C HIS A 573 -15.94 -20.43 -6.99
N ASP A 574 -17.22 -20.09 -6.96
CA ASP A 574 -17.87 -19.11 -7.82
C ASP A 574 -17.85 -17.69 -7.19
N GLN A 575 -17.79 -17.63 -5.87
CA GLN A 575 -17.77 -16.38 -5.09
C GLN A 575 -16.95 -16.52 -3.80
N PRO A 576 -16.51 -15.40 -3.19
CA PRO A 576 -15.91 -15.40 -1.87
C PRO A 576 -16.84 -16.04 -0.81
N PRO A 577 -16.27 -16.68 0.23
CA PRO A 577 -17.06 -17.16 1.36
C PRO A 577 -17.88 -16.01 1.97
N ARG A 578 -19.16 -16.27 2.24
CA ARG A 578 -20.04 -15.33 2.93
C ARG A 578 -20.13 -15.71 4.40
N SER A 579 -20.22 -14.69 5.25
CA SER A 579 -20.51 -14.91 6.66
C SER A 579 -21.85 -15.64 6.82
N ALA A 580 -21.88 -16.63 7.71
CA ALA A 580 -23.11 -17.29 8.11
C ALA A 580 -24.01 -16.38 8.97
N VAL A 581 -23.41 -15.46 9.72
CA VAL A 581 -24.11 -14.49 10.57
C VAL A 581 -24.03 -13.09 9.95
N PRO A 582 -25.14 -12.38 9.74
CA PRO A 582 -25.13 -10.99 9.28
C PRO A 582 -24.24 -10.10 10.15
N VAL A 583 -23.46 -9.21 9.52
CA VAL A 583 -22.66 -8.20 10.22
C VAL A 583 -23.35 -6.85 10.05
N ILE A 584 -23.55 -6.13 11.15
CA ILE A 584 -24.24 -4.83 11.25
C ILE A 584 -23.34 -3.75 11.88
N GLY A 585 -23.53 -2.49 11.47
CA GLY A 585 -22.86 -1.35 12.07
C GLY A 585 -23.49 -1.01 13.42
N ILE A 586 -22.89 -0.09 14.17
CA ILE A 586 -23.43 0.39 15.45
C ILE A 586 -24.83 1.01 15.27
N ASP A 587 -25.03 1.73 14.16
CA ASP A 587 -26.26 2.43 13.78
C ASP A 587 -27.38 1.50 13.27
N GLY A 588 -27.17 0.18 13.28
CA GLY A 588 -28.12 -0.79 12.74
C GLY A 588 -28.22 -0.77 11.21
N SER A 589 -27.41 0.06 10.53
CA SER A 589 -27.17 -0.15 9.11
C SER A 589 -26.62 -1.57 8.95
N ALA A 590 -26.99 -2.26 7.86
CA ALA A 590 -26.20 -3.41 7.44
C ALA A 590 -24.78 -2.90 7.48
N ALA A 591 -23.92 -3.49 8.35
CA ALA A 591 -22.53 -3.07 8.45
C ALA A 591 -22.19 -3.12 7.01
N THR A 592 -21.78 -1.97 6.48
CA THR A 592 -21.20 -1.94 5.16
C THR A 592 -20.42 -3.23 5.16
N ARG A 593 -20.80 -4.16 4.28
CA ARG A 593 -19.90 -5.26 4.00
C ARG A 593 -18.51 -4.59 3.94
N PHE A 594 -17.53 -5.39 3.67
CA PHE A 594 -16.58 -4.90 2.69
C PHE A 594 -17.24 -4.44 1.34
N ARG A 595 -18.54 -4.07 1.27
CA ARG A 595 -19.03 -2.83 0.69
C ARG A 595 -18.07 -1.71 1.14
N ALA A 596 -17.00 -1.61 0.37
CA ALA A 596 -17.09 -0.68 -0.73
C ALA A 596 -18.48 -0.01 -0.72
N THR A 597 -18.53 1.25 -0.32
CA THR A 597 -19.57 2.11 -0.87
C THR A 597 -19.85 1.66 -2.31
N ALA A 598 -21.05 1.81 -2.86
CA ALA A 598 -21.22 1.57 -4.31
C ALA A 598 -20.26 2.42 -5.20
N LYS A 599 -19.31 3.14 -4.57
CA LYS A 599 -18.07 3.78 -5.02
C LYS A 599 -16.76 2.94 -4.99
N ASP A 600 -16.61 1.82 -4.26
CA ASP A 600 -15.36 1.00 -4.25
C ASP A 600 -15.51 -0.45 -4.75
N CYS A 601 -16.66 -0.82 -5.33
CA CYS A 601 -16.68 -1.90 -6.33
C CYS A 601 -16.09 -1.31 -7.62
N GLY A 602 -14.83 -0.87 -7.55
CA GLY A 602 -14.02 -0.74 -8.75
C GLY A 602 -13.85 -2.14 -9.28
N ASN A 603 -14.65 -2.50 -10.28
CA ASN A 603 -14.20 -3.44 -11.29
C ASN A 603 -12.73 -3.07 -11.54
N SER A 604 -11.77 -3.92 -11.18
CA SER A 604 -10.47 -3.85 -11.84
C SER A 604 -10.85 -3.99 -13.29
N MET A 605 -10.83 -2.87 -14.02
CA MET A 605 -11.37 -2.85 -15.36
C MET A 605 -10.52 -3.83 -16.15
N THR A 606 -11.06 -5.01 -16.43
CA THR A 606 -10.47 -5.89 -17.44
C THR A 606 -10.55 -5.16 -18.78
N ALA A 607 -9.84 -5.65 -19.79
CA ALA A 607 -9.92 -5.11 -21.13
C ALA A 607 -11.37 -4.77 -21.57
N GLY A 608 -12.28 -5.73 -21.37
CA GLY A 608 -13.71 -5.54 -21.65
C GLY A 608 -14.40 -4.42 -20.84
N SER A 609 -13.90 -4.04 -19.66
CA SER A 609 -14.48 -2.96 -18.86
C SER A 609 -14.03 -1.56 -19.30
N ILE A 610 -12.80 -1.39 -19.81
CA ILE A 610 -12.35 -0.12 -20.41
C ILE A 610 -13.16 0.13 -21.67
N GLU A 611 -13.30 -0.89 -22.51
CA GLU A 611 -14.14 -0.88 -23.69
C GLU A 611 -15.59 -0.51 -23.36
N ASN A 612 -16.22 -1.19 -22.39
CA ASN A 612 -17.61 -0.90 -22.02
C ASN A 612 -17.79 0.54 -21.53
N THR A 613 -16.83 1.03 -20.73
CA THR A 613 -16.85 2.42 -20.25
C THR A 613 -16.75 3.38 -21.43
N ALA A 614 -15.78 3.17 -22.32
CA ALA A 614 -15.56 4.01 -23.48
C ALA A 614 -16.74 4.00 -24.46
N ARG A 615 -17.33 2.83 -24.74
CA ARG A 615 -18.53 2.70 -25.57
C ARG A 615 -19.70 3.48 -24.98
N ALA A 616 -19.94 3.34 -23.68
CA ALA A 616 -21.00 4.10 -23.03
C ALA A 616 -20.75 5.62 -23.08
N LEU A 617 -19.50 6.09 -22.99
CA LEU A 617 -19.16 7.49 -23.20
C LEU A 617 -19.42 7.94 -24.65
N LEU A 618 -19.08 7.09 -25.63
CA LEU A 618 -19.37 7.34 -27.05
C LEU A 618 -20.87 7.41 -27.35
N ASP A 619 -21.69 6.70 -26.56
CA ASP A 619 -23.16 6.74 -26.60
C ASP A 619 -23.76 7.92 -25.80
N GLY A 620 -22.92 8.82 -25.29
CA GLY A 620 -23.35 10.07 -24.64
C GLY A 620 -23.49 10.01 -23.12
N ARG A 621 -23.12 8.90 -22.48
CA ARG A 621 -23.06 8.82 -21.01
C ARG A 621 -21.91 9.67 -20.47
N GLN A 622 -22.07 10.24 -19.28
CA GLN A 622 -20.98 10.89 -18.57
C GLN A 622 -20.24 9.93 -17.63
N MET A 623 -18.95 10.18 -17.43
CA MET A 623 -18.11 9.39 -16.54
C MET A 623 -18.43 9.68 -15.06
N SER A 624 -18.51 8.66 -14.22
CA SER A 624 -18.60 8.82 -12.77
C SER A 624 -17.22 8.87 -12.11
N ARG A 625 -17.14 9.46 -10.90
CA ARG A 625 -15.87 9.52 -10.14
C ARG A 625 -15.30 8.14 -9.81
N SER A 626 -16.17 7.17 -9.50
CA SER A 626 -15.77 5.78 -9.22
C SER A 626 -15.17 5.09 -10.45
N GLU A 627 -15.73 5.32 -11.65
CA GLU A 627 -15.15 4.80 -12.89
C GLU A 627 -13.81 5.45 -13.21
N ALA A 628 -13.66 6.75 -12.95
CA ALA A 628 -12.39 7.45 -13.13
C ALA A 628 -11.31 6.90 -12.20
N LEU A 629 -11.67 6.62 -10.93
CA LEU A 629 -10.79 5.97 -9.97
C LEU A 629 -10.39 4.56 -10.45
N ALA A 630 -11.34 3.78 -10.97
CA ALA A 630 -11.07 2.45 -11.50
C ALA A 630 -10.06 2.45 -12.67
N LEU A 631 -10.01 3.50 -13.49
CA LEU A 631 -8.98 3.65 -14.54
C LEU A 631 -7.57 3.91 -13.96
N THR A 632 -7.46 4.40 -12.73
CA THR A 632 -6.16 4.64 -12.09
C THR A 632 -5.53 3.37 -11.52
N ASP A 633 -6.36 2.38 -11.15
CA ASP A 633 -5.92 1.07 -10.66
C ASP A 633 -5.52 0.07 -11.77
N LEU A 634 -5.55 0.49 -13.04
CA LEU A 634 -5.15 -0.35 -14.18
C LEU A 634 -3.68 -0.79 -14.13
N ASN A 635 -3.45 -2.06 -14.48
CA ASN A 635 -2.10 -2.60 -14.63
C ASN A 635 -1.41 -1.94 -15.83
N GLN A 636 -0.08 -1.99 -15.88
CA GLN A 636 0.64 -1.45 -17.05
C GLN A 636 0.32 -2.18 -18.35
N SER A 637 -0.08 -3.46 -18.30
CA SER A 637 -0.54 -4.22 -19.47
C SER A 637 -1.77 -3.59 -20.14
N ASP A 638 -2.60 -2.90 -19.37
CA ASP A 638 -3.89 -2.37 -19.82
C ASP A 638 -3.73 -0.94 -20.37
N THR A 639 -2.52 -0.36 -20.28
CA THR A 639 -2.24 0.99 -20.76
C THR A 639 -2.46 1.10 -22.26
N GLY A 640 -2.06 0.11 -23.05
CA GLY A 640 -2.26 0.14 -24.51
C GLY A 640 -3.74 0.28 -24.89
N GLU A 641 -4.62 -0.42 -24.19
CA GLU A 641 -6.06 -0.37 -24.42
C GLU A 641 -6.71 0.91 -23.91
N LEU A 642 -6.28 1.42 -22.74
CA LEU A 642 -6.71 2.72 -22.25
C LEU A 642 -6.39 3.83 -23.28
N LEU A 643 -5.19 3.81 -23.85
CA LEU A 643 -4.80 4.76 -24.90
C LEU A 643 -5.64 4.54 -26.16
N HIS A 644 -5.81 3.29 -26.60
CA HIS A 644 -6.67 3.00 -27.75
C HIS A 644 -8.06 3.63 -27.60
N TRP A 645 -8.75 3.41 -26.47
CA TRP A 645 -10.09 3.95 -26.25
C TRP A 645 -10.11 5.47 -26.05
N ALA A 646 -9.09 6.06 -25.41
CA ALA A 646 -8.96 7.51 -25.33
C ALA A 646 -8.81 8.14 -26.73
N CYS A 647 -8.04 7.50 -27.62
CA CYS A 647 -7.94 7.89 -29.03
C CYS A 647 -9.31 7.83 -29.72
N ARG A 648 -10.08 6.74 -29.53
CA ARG A 648 -11.41 6.59 -30.14
C ARG A 648 -12.40 7.65 -29.65
N ILE A 649 -12.39 8.00 -28.36
CA ILE A 649 -13.22 9.09 -27.81
C ILE A 649 -12.81 10.42 -28.45
N ARG A 650 -11.50 10.69 -28.54
CA ARG A 650 -10.99 11.90 -29.18
C ARG A 650 -11.36 11.97 -30.66
N GLU A 651 -11.24 10.89 -31.41
CA GLU A 651 -11.62 10.83 -32.83
C GLU A 651 -13.12 11.05 -33.04
N ARG A 652 -13.97 10.54 -32.13
CA ARG A 652 -15.41 10.78 -32.20
C ARG A 652 -15.76 12.26 -32.08
N CYS A 653 -15.08 13.00 -31.21
CA CYS A 653 -15.38 14.40 -30.93
C CYS A 653 -14.63 15.38 -31.84
N PHE A 654 -13.38 15.07 -32.22
CA PHE A 654 -12.51 16.00 -32.95
C PHE A 654 -12.13 15.52 -34.35
N GLY A 655 -12.46 14.27 -34.70
CA GLY A 655 -11.97 13.64 -35.92
C GLY A 655 -10.44 13.61 -35.97
N ARG A 656 -9.90 13.95 -37.12
CA ARG A 656 -8.45 14.04 -37.38
C ARG A 656 -7.86 15.39 -36.97
N ARG A 657 -8.70 16.36 -36.58
CA ARG A 657 -8.29 17.74 -36.34
C ARG A 657 -7.53 17.89 -35.02
N VAL A 658 -6.43 18.64 -35.05
CA VAL A 658 -5.66 19.05 -33.87
C VAL A 658 -5.25 20.51 -33.99
N SER A 659 -5.14 21.21 -32.86
CA SER A 659 -4.81 22.65 -32.85
C SER A 659 -3.50 22.93 -32.13
N PHE A 660 -2.75 23.89 -32.65
CA PHE A 660 -1.53 24.39 -32.01
C PHE A 660 -1.77 25.72 -31.30
N CYS A 661 -1.02 25.95 -30.24
CA CYS A 661 -0.96 27.23 -29.55
C CYS A 661 0.50 27.60 -29.30
N CYS A 662 0.79 28.89 -29.27
CA CYS A 662 2.08 29.42 -28.87
C CYS A 662 1.91 30.35 -27.67
N ILE A 663 2.96 30.47 -26.88
CA ILE A 663 3.05 31.46 -25.81
C ILE A 663 4.28 32.34 -26.00
N ALA A 664 4.19 33.57 -25.53
CA ALA A 664 5.33 34.47 -25.38
C ALA A 664 5.29 35.14 -24.00
N PRO A 665 6.45 35.36 -23.37
CA PRO A 665 6.50 36.15 -22.15
C PRO A 665 6.19 37.61 -22.47
N GLY A 666 5.20 38.18 -21.78
CA GLY A 666 5.05 39.64 -21.70
C GLY A 666 6.04 40.22 -20.70
N ARG A 667 6.32 39.48 -19.62
CA ARG A 667 7.45 39.71 -18.70
C ARG A 667 8.02 38.37 -18.23
N LEU A 668 9.27 38.37 -17.79
CA LEU A 668 9.95 37.25 -17.14
C LEU A 668 10.45 37.68 -15.75
N GLY A 669 10.43 36.75 -14.79
CA GLY A 669 11.00 36.97 -13.45
C GLY A 669 10.22 37.96 -12.57
N GLY A 670 10.72 38.20 -11.36
CA GLY A 670 10.14 39.21 -10.45
C GLY A 670 8.75 38.89 -9.86
N CYS A 671 8.28 37.64 -9.91
CA CYS A 671 6.98 37.27 -9.33
C CYS A 671 7.04 37.26 -7.80
N ASP A 672 6.12 37.96 -7.13
CA ASP A 672 6.04 38.06 -5.67
C ASP A 672 5.35 36.86 -4.98
N GLN A 673 4.86 35.89 -5.77
CA GLN A 673 4.15 34.69 -5.31
C GLN A 673 5.10 33.54 -4.95
N ASP A 674 4.66 32.61 -4.10
CA ASP A 674 5.50 31.54 -3.54
C ASP A 674 5.30 30.16 -4.18
N CYS A 675 4.67 30.08 -5.36
CA CYS A 675 4.38 28.80 -6.00
C CYS A 675 5.61 27.89 -6.08
N ALA A 676 5.53 26.72 -5.45
CA ALA A 676 6.68 25.85 -5.18
C ALA A 676 7.40 25.32 -6.45
N TRP A 677 6.71 25.27 -7.59
CA TRP A 677 7.25 24.83 -8.87
C TRP A 677 7.82 25.96 -9.73
N CYS A 678 7.47 27.22 -9.45
CA CYS A 678 7.62 28.30 -10.41
C CYS A 678 9.02 28.92 -10.40
N GLY A 679 9.77 28.72 -11.48
CA GLY A 679 11.11 29.31 -11.64
C GLY A 679 11.15 30.84 -11.80
N GLN A 680 10.00 31.51 -11.89
CA GLN A 680 9.92 32.99 -12.00
C GLN A 680 9.64 33.68 -10.66
N SER A 681 9.44 32.92 -9.58
CA SER A 681 9.25 33.48 -8.24
C SER A 681 10.53 34.18 -7.78
N ALA A 682 10.40 35.43 -7.36
CA ALA A 682 11.45 36.19 -6.70
C ALA A 682 11.76 35.69 -5.29
N ARG A 683 10.93 34.77 -4.75
CA ARG A 683 11.17 34.11 -3.46
C ARG A 683 12.11 32.89 -3.58
N HIS A 684 12.44 32.48 -4.80
CA HIS A 684 13.26 31.31 -5.11
C HIS A 684 14.56 31.72 -5.81
N THR A 685 15.63 30.95 -5.65
CA THR A 685 16.95 31.26 -6.24
C THR A 685 17.11 30.66 -7.64
N SER A 686 16.11 30.87 -8.50
CA SER A 686 16.07 30.31 -9.87
C SER A 686 16.81 31.23 -10.87
N PRO A 687 17.45 30.67 -11.92
CA PRO A 687 18.12 31.46 -12.97
C PRO A 687 17.22 32.40 -13.78
N VAL A 688 15.89 32.28 -13.65
CA VAL A 688 14.89 33.06 -14.39
C VAL A 688 14.16 34.05 -13.47
N SER A 689 14.79 34.40 -12.33
CA SER A 689 14.24 35.34 -11.35
C SER A 689 14.43 36.82 -11.73
N GLU A 690 15.39 37.12 -12.61
CA GLU A 690 15.67 38.47 -13.10
C GLU A 690 14.56 39.02 -14.01
N ALA A 691 14.17 40.27 -13.78
CA ALA A 691 13.09 40.92 -14.52
C ALA A 691 13.51 41.26 -15.95
N GLN A 692 12.79 40.74 -16.94
CA GLN A 692 12.95 41.10 -18.35
C GLN A 692 11.59 41.39 -18.99
N GLN A 693 11.54 42.35 -19.91
CA GLN A 693 10.33 42.73 -20.63
C GLN A 693 10.65 42.88 -22.11
N PRO A 694 10.15 41.97 -22.97
CA PRO A 694 10.30 42.13 -24.40
C PRO A 694 9.54 43.36 -24.91
N ASP A 695 9.99 43.91 -26.03
CA ASP A 695 9.32 45.03 -26.68
C ASP A 695 8.19 44.58 -27.62
N LEU A 696 7.42 45.56 -28.12
CA LEU A 696 6.31 45.31 -29.04
C LEU A 696 6.75 44.63 -30.34
N GLY A 697 7.94 44.95 -30.86
CA GLY A 697 8.48 44.35 -32.08
C GLY A 697 8.78 42.86 -31.88
N GLN A 698 9.36 42.50 -30.74
CA GLN A 698 9.61 41.10 -30.35
C GLN A 698 8.31 40.31 -30.19
N TRP A 699 7.26 40.90 -29.61
CA TRP A 699 5.95 40.25 -29.51
C TRP A 699 5.28 40.04 -30.87
N LEU A 700 5.37 41.03 -31.77
CA LEU A 700 4.85 40.90 -33.13
C LEU A 700 5.60 39.81 -33.91
N GLU A 701 6.91 39.73 -33.76
CA GLU A 701 7.71 38.67 -34.37
C GLU A 701 7.32 37.28 -33.83
N ALA A 702 7.13 37.16 -32.51
CA ALA A 702 6.63 35.93 -31.91
C ALA A 702 5.22 35.55 -32.41
N ALA A 703 4.33 36.52 -32.64
CA ALA A 703 3.01 36.30 -33.20
C ALA A 703 3.06 35.87 -34.68
N ARG A 704 3.98 36.44 -35.48
CA ARG A 704 4.23 36.01 -36.87
C ARG A 704 4.78 34.58 -36.93
N LYS A 705 5.72 34.23 -36.05
CA LYS A 705 6.20 32.84 -35.89
C LYS A 705 5.09 31.89 -35.50
N ALA A 706 4.24 32.28 -34.55
CA ALA A 706 3.06 31.48 -34.19
C ALA A 706 2.14 31.23 -35.39
N ARG A 707 1.94 32.24 -36.24
CA ARG A 707 1.17 32.10 -37.49
C ARG A 707 1.84 31.14 -38.48
N GLN A 708 3.16 31.22 -38.66
CA GLN A 708 3.94 30.31 -39.50
C GLN A 708 3.88 28.87 -39.00
N SER A 709 3.86 28.67 -37.69
CA SER A 709 3.70 27.35 -37.06
C SER A 709 2.24 26.85 -37.01
N HIS A 710 1.31 27.45 -37.76
CA HIS A 710 -0.12 27.11 -37.77
C HIS A 710 -0.81 27.17 -36.38
N ALA A 711 -0.31 28.00 -35.46
CA ALA A 711 -0.95 28.17 -34.16
C ALA A 711 -2.27 28.94 -34.30
N THR A 712 -3.33 28.40 -33.70
CA THR A 712 -4.65 29.03 -33.67
C THR A 712 -4.74 30.09 -32.56
N CYS A 713 -3.82 30.07 -31.61
CA CYS A 713 -3.69 31.07 -30.54
C CYS A 713 -2.25 31.48 -30.25
N PHE A 714 -2.10 32.77 -29.92
CA PHE A 714 -0.90 33.37 -29.37
C PHE A 714 -1.22 33.90 -27.96
N CYS A 715 -0.55 33.41 -26.92
CA CYS A 715 -0.84 33.79 -25.53
C CYS A 715 0.29 34.59 -24.91
N MET A 716 -0.02 35.79 -24.42
CA MET A 716 0.92 36.58 -23.63
C MET A 716 0.81 36.20 -22.15
N VAL A 717 1.95 35.96 -21.52
CA VAL A 717 2.02 35.49 -20.12
C VAL A 717 2.89 36.42 -19.28
N ASN A 718 2.37 36.86 -18.13
CA ASN A 718 3.09 37.69 -17.17
C ASN A 718 3.24 36.99 -15.80
N PRO A 719 4.41 37.12 -15.14
CA PRO A 719 4.57 36.82 -13.72
C PRO A 719 3.85 37.86 -12.83
N GLY A 720 3.52 37.44 -11.62
CA GLY A 720 2.92 38.26 -10.57
C GLY A 720 1.50 37.84 -10.19
N ARG A 721 0.98 38.43 -9.12
CA ARG A 721 -0.38 38.15 -8.64
C ARG A 721 -1.47 38.72 -9.55
N ARG A 722 -1.27 39.94 -10.07
CA ARG A 722 -2.26 40.71 -10.85
C ARG A 722 -1.56 41.47 -11.97
N PRO A 723 -2.26 41.76 -13.08
CA PRO A 723 -1.71 42.62 -14.14
C PRO A 723 -1.46 44.03 -13.62
N ARG A 724 -0.36 44.64 -14.07
CA ARG A 724 -0.13 46.09 -13.90
C ARG A 724 -0.87 46.85 -14.99
N ASP A 725 -1.16 48.13 -14.74
CA ASP A 725 -1.84 48.96 -15.73
C ASP A 725 -1.04 49.07 -17.04
N GLU A 726 0.29 49.15 -16.94
CA GLU A 726 1.23 49.10 -18.07
C GLU A 726 1.13 47.79 -18.88
N ASP A 727 0.87 46.67 -18.22
CA ASP A 727 0.73 45.37 -18.88
C ASP A 727 -0.57 45.35 -19.72
N LEU A 728 -1.64 45.95 -19.20
CA LEU A 728 -2.92 46.09 -19.90
C LEU A 728 -2.79 47.01 -21.12
N GLN A 729 -2.15 48.18 -20.96
CA GLN A 729 -1.89 49.11 -22.06
C GLN A 729 -1.01 48.48 -23.16
N SER A 730 -0.02 47.69 -22.76
CA SER A 730 0.86 46.98 -23.70
C SER A 730 0.09 45.94 -24.52
N LEU A 731 -0.82 45.21 -23.88
CA LEU A 731 -1.67 44.22 -24.53
C LEU A 731 -2.70 44.87 -25.46
N GLU A 732 -3.27 46.03 -25.08
CA GLU A 732 -4.14 46.85 -25.93
C GLU A 732 -3.43 47.23 -27.23
N ARG A 733 -2.23 47.81 -27.12
CA ARG A 733 -1.40 48.19 -28.29
C ARG A 733 -1.02 46.98 -29.16
N LEU A 734 -0.71 45.84 -28.53
CA LEU A 734 -0.40 44.63 -29.27
C LEU A 734 -1.61 44.14 -30.05
N ASN A 735 -2.79 44.02 -29.42
CA ASN A 735 -3.99 43.52 -30.07
C ASN A 735 -4.45 44.42 -31.23
N GLU A 736 -4.28 45.74 -31.13
CA GLU A 736 -4.49 46.65 -32.25
C GLU A 736 -3.60 46.31 -33.44
N LYS A 737 -2.31 46.05 -33.21
CA LYS A 737 -1.35 45.67 -34.26
C LYS A 737 -1.61 44.28 -34.82
N LEU A 738 -1.92 43.30 -33.98
CA LEU A 738 -2.28 41.94 -34.42
C LEU A 738 -3.50 41.97 -35.35
N LYS A 739 -4.50 42.80 -35.03
CA LYS A 739 -5.69 43.00 -35.86
C LYS A 739 -5.35 43.64 -37.20
N LEU A 740 -4.46 44.64 -37.22
CA LEU A 740 -4.01 45.29 -38.46
C LEU A 740 -3.21 44.34 -39.38
N GLU A 741 -2.39 43.46 -38.81
CA GLU A 741 -1.57 42.50 -39.57
C GLU A 741 -2.29 41.19 -39.90
N GLY A 742 -3.56 41.01 -39.48
CA GLY A 742 -4.31 39.76 -39.71
C GLY A 742 -3.73 38.55 -38.96
N LEU A 743 -3.09 38.80 -37.81
CA LEU A 743 -2.50 37.78 -36.95
C LEU A 743 -3.50 37.27 -35.91
N PRO A 744 -3.27 36.09 -35.29
CA PRO A 744 -4.16 35.55 -34.27
C PRO A 744 -4.34 36.52 -33.09
N PRO A 745 -5.59 36.76 -32.62
CA PRO A 745 -5.84 37.64 -31.49
C PRO A 745 -5.18 37.06 -30.22
N ALA A 746 -4.66 37.94 -29.36
CA ALA A 746 -3.94 37.49 -28.18
C ALA A 746 -4.89 36.84 -27.15
N CYS A 747 -4.45 35.70 -26.63
CA CYS A 747 -4.87 35.18 -25.34
C CYS A 747 -4.01 35.82 -24.25
N ALA A 748 -4.50 35.84 -23.00
CA ALA A 748 -3.76 36.44 -21.89
C ALA A 748 -3.69 35.51 -20.68
N SER A 749 -2.57 35.55 -19.96
CA SER A 749 -2.36 34.90 -18.67
C SER A 749 -1.58 35.84 -17.75
N LEU A 750 -2.29 36.68 -16.99
CA LEU A 750 -1.69 37.82 -16.28
C LEU A 750 -1.88 37.77 -14.75
N GLY A 751 -2.32 36.62 -14.22
CA GLY A 751 -2.64 36.44 -12.80
C GLY A 751 -4.14 36.52 -12.51
N GLU A 752 -4.49 36.94 -11.30
CA GLU A 752 -5.85 37.15 -10.81
C GLU A 752 -6.51 38.33 -11.52
N LEU A 753 -7.83 38.22 -11.77
CA LEU A 753 -8.64 39.28 -12.36
C LEU A 753 -9.82 39.64 -11.47
N ASP A 754 -10.09 40.94 -11.37
CA ASP A 754 -11.39 41.46 -10.95
C ASP A 754 -12.29 41.74 -12.17
N ALA A 755 -13.56 42.04 -11.91
CA ALA A 755 -14.54 42.30 -12.97
C ALA A 755 -14.18 43.51 -13.86
N PRO A 756 -13.75 44.67 -13.33
CA PRO A 756 -13.34 45.80 -14.16
C PRO A 756 -12.17 45.47 -15.10
N THR A 757 -11.15 44.77 -14.59
CA THR A 757 -9.98 44.39 -15.39
C THR A 757 -10.35 43.38 -16.46
N ALA A 758 -11.21 42.40 -16.14
CA ALA A 758 -11.70 41.43 -17.12
C ALA A 758 -12.48 42.11 -18.26
N MET A 759 -13.33 43.10 -17.94
CA MET A 759 -14.06 43.89 -18.95
C MET A 759 -13.12 44.69 -19.85
N ARG A 760 -12.07 45.29 -19.27
CA ARG A 760 -11.05 46.02 -20.03
C ARG A 760 -10.29 45.10 -20.99
N LEU A 761 -9.88 43.92 -20.55
CA LEU A 761 -9.24 42.92 -21.41
C LEU A 761 -10.14 42.48 -22.57
N ARG A 762 -11.45 42.31 -22.30
CA ARG A 762 -12.41 42.00 -23.36
C ARG A 762 -12.51 43.14 -24.37
N ALA A 763 -12.59 44.39 -23.92
CA ALA A 763 -12.61 45.56 -24.79
C ALA A 763 -11.34 45.67 -25.65
N ALA A 764 -10.20 45.26 -25.09
CA ALA A 764 -8.92 45.12 -25.78
C ALA A 764 -8.85 43.94 -26.76
N SER A 765 -9.99 43.29 -27.07
CA SER A 765 -10.08 42.14 -27.99
C SER A 765 -9.35 40.87 -27.54
N VAL A 766 -9.13 40.69 -26.23
CA VAL A 766 -8.67 39.40 -25.69
C VAL A 766 -9.77 38.36 -25.83
N VAL A 767 -9.44 37.25 -26.51
CA VAL A 767 -10.44 36.22 -26.84
C VAL A 767 -10.53 35.13 -25.78
N ARG A 768 -9.42 34.84 -25.08
CA ARG A 768 -9.33 33.76 -24.09
C ARG A 768 -8.42 34.15 -22.95
N TYR A 769 -8.84 33.82 -21.73
CA TYR A 769 -8.03 33.98 -20.54
C TYR A 769 -7.52 32.63 -20.03
N ASN A 770 -6.21 32.53 -19.83
CA ASN A 770 -5.54 31.34 -19.33
C ASN A 770 -5.21 31.49 -17.86
N HIS A 771 -5.89 30.69 -17.03
CA HIS A 771 -5.71 30.69 -15.58
C HIS A 771 -5.99 29.28 -15.03
N ASN A 772 -4.93 28.51 -14.80
CA ASN A 772 -5.05 27.15 -14.28
C ASN A 772 -5.58 27.15 -12.84
N LEU A 773 -6.17 26.04 -12.39
CA LEU A 773 -6.34 25.75 -10.97
C LEU A 773 -5.05 25.19 -10.34
N GLU A 774 -4.11 24.80 -11.19
CA GLU A 774 -2.80 24.19 -10.86
C GLU A 774 -2.91 22.77 -10.29
N THR A 775 -3.79 22.54 -9.33
CA THR A 775 -4.02 21.23 -8.71
C THR A 775 -5.42 21.13 -8.10
N SER A 776 -5.71 20.08 -7.33
CA SER A 776 -6.96 19.93 -6.57
C SER A 776 -7.08 20.98 -5.46
N ARG A 777 -8.30 21.27 -5.00
CA ARG A 777 -8.48 22.13 -3.82
C ARG A 777 -7.80 21.52 -2.60
N SER A 778 -7.90 20.20 -2.47
CA SER A 778 -7.30 19.42 -1.38
C SER A 778 -5.77 19.52 -1.30
N HIS A 779 -5.10 19.76 -2.43
CA HIS A 779 -3.64 19.82 -2.52
C HIS A 779 -3.07 21.25 -2.61
N PHE A 780 -3.85 22.21 -3.08
CA PHE A 780 -3.37 23.56 -3.43
C PHE A 780 -2.61 24.26 -2.31
N GLY A 781 -3.15 24.25 -1.08
CA GLY A 781 -2.53 24.91 0.09
C GLY A 781 -1.20 24.31 0.54
N ARG A 782 -0.76 23.17 -0.02
CA ARG A 782 0.55 22.54 0.27
C ARG A 782 1.67 23.08 -0.60
N VAL A 783 1.31 23.69 -1.74
CA VAL A 783 2.26 24.04 -2.81
C VAL A 783 2.27 25.54 -3.13
N VAL A 784 1.29 26.28 -2.62
CA VAL A 784 1.14 27.73 -2.72
C VAL A 784 0.52 28.24 -1.41
N THR A 785 1.04 29.33 -0.84
CA THR A 785 0.45 29.97 0.34
C THR A 785 0.13 31.46 0.15
N THR A 786 0.68 32.12 -0.87
CA THR A 786 0.49 33.57 -1.07
C THR A 786 -0.87 33.97 -1.67
N HIS A 787 -1.61 33.01 -2.22
CA HIS A 787 -3.00 33.19 -2.69
C HIS A 787 -3.80 31.90 -2.47
N SER A 788 -5.12 32.01 -2.48
CA SER A 788 -6.03 30.89 -2.21
C SER A 788 -6.52 30.22 -3.49
N TYR A 789 -7.06 29.00 -3.35
CA TYR A 789 -7.74 28.32 -4.45
C TYR A 789 -9.00 29.07 -4.92
N ASP A 790 -9.70 29.73 -3.99
CA ASP A 790 -10.90 30.50 -4.28
C ASP A 790 -10.62 31.75 -5.11
N ASP A 791 -9.48 32.43 -4.88
CA ASP A 791 -9.03 33.56 -5.71
C ASP A 791 -8.93 33.17 -7.20
N ARG A 792 -8.48 31.93 -7.46
CA ARG A 792 -8.35 31.37 -8.82
C ARG A 792 -9.70 31.09 -9.45
N LEU A 793 -10.66 30.57 -8.67
CA LEU A 793 -12.03 30.38 -9.13
C LEU A 793 -12.74 31.71 -9.42
N SER A 794 -12.57 32.71 -8.55
CA SER A 794 -13.12 34.05 -8.76
C SER A 794 -12.58 34.70 -10.03
N THR A 795 -11.28 34.52 -10.31
CA THR A 795 -10.67 34.99 -11.56
C THR A 795 -11.30 34.36 -12.80
N LEU A 796 -11.54 33.05 -12.77
CA LEU A 796 -12.20 32.33 -13.87
C LEU A 796 -13.65 32.78 -14.06
N GLN A 797 -14.36 33.06 -12.98
CA GLN A 797 -15.72 33.61 -13.02
C GLN A 797 -15.73 35.02 -13.63
N ALA A 798 -14.82 35.90 -13.23
CA ALA A 798 -14.69 37.24 -13.78
C ALA A 798 -14.38 37.22 -15.29
N ALA A 799 -13.44 36.37 -15.71
CA ALA A 799 -13.09 36.22 -17.12
C ALA A 799 -14.27 35.73 -17.98
N ARG A 800 -15.02 34.75 -17.48
CA ARG A 800 -16.24 34.26 -18.14
C ARG A 800 -17.33 35.33 -18.20
N ALA A 801 -17.56 36.05 -17.11
CA ALA A 801 -18.57 37.10 -17.05
C ALA A 801 -18.28 38.24 -18.06
N ALA A 802 -17.00 38.52 -18.31
CA ALA A 802 -16.57 39.44 -19.35
C ALA A 802 -16.68 38.87 -20.79
N GLY A 803 -17.14 37.62 -20.98
CA GLY A 803 -17.34 37.02 -22.29
C GLY A 803 -16.08 36.48 -22.97
N MET A 804 -15.02 36.21 -22.20
CA MET A 804 -13.81 35.52 -22.70
C MET A 804 -13.96 34.00 -22.57
N ALA A 805 -13.35 33.27 -23.52
CA ALA A 805 -13.18 31.82 -23.38
C ALA A 805 -12.19 31.51 -22.24
N LEU A 806 -12.32 30.33 -21.62
CA LEU A 806 -11.48 29.88 -20.52
C LEU A 806 -10.47 28.82 -20.97
N CYS A 807 -9.20 29.05 -20.66
CA CYS A 807 -8.16 28.02 -20.68
C CYS A 807 -7.78 27.71 -19.22
N CYS A 808 -8.12 26.53 -18.71
CA CYS A 808 -7.91 26.19 -17.32
C CYS A 808 -7.64 24.71 -17.13
N GLY A 809 -6.51 24.39 -16.49
CA GLY A 809 -6.11 23.03 -16.18
C GLY A 809 -5.17 23.00 -14.99
N GLY A 810 -4.12 22.17 -15.06
CA GLY A 810 -3.20 22.00 -13.93
C GLY A 810 -1.81 21.49 -14.30
N ILE A 811 -1.01 21.29 -13.26
CA ILE A 811 0.37 20.82 -13.30
C ILE A 811 0.44 19.48 -12.58
N PHE A 812 1.04 18.48 -13.22
CA PHE A 812 1.17 17.13 -12.71
C PHE A 812 2.62 16.81 -12.38
N GLY A 813 2.84 16.09 -11.28
CA GLY A 813 4.15 15.75 -10.75
C GLY A 813 4.65 16.67 -9.63
N ILE A 814 3.76 17.49 -9.06
CA ILE A 814 4.04 18.42 -7.95
C ILE A 814 3.83 17.78 -6.56
N GLY A 815 3.58 16.46 -6.51
CA GLY A 815 3.33 15.71 -5.28
C GLY A 815 1.87 15.33 -5.07
N GLU A 816 1.02 15.61 -6.06
CA GLU A 816 -0.41 15.27 -6.06
C GLU A 816 -0.64 13.77 -6.21
N THR A 817 -1.70 13.26 -5.57
CA THR A 817 -2.16 11.88 -5.68
C THR A 817 -3.07 11.67 -6.90
N TRP A 818 -3.40 10.43 -7.26
CA TRP A 818 -4.40 10.19 -8.32
C TRP A 818 -5.79 10.72 -7.97
N ASP A 819 -6.16 10.69 -6.68
CA ASP A 819 -7.41 11.30 -6.21
C ASP A 819 -7.42 12.81 -6.44
N ASP A 820 -6.31 13.49 -6.18
CA ASP A 820 -6.15 14.93 -6.48
C ASP A 820 -6.33 15.21 -7.99
N ARG A 821 -5.76 14.36 -8.85
CA ARG A 821 -5.88 14.48 -10.32
C ARG A 821 -7.33 14.30 -10.77
N ILE A 822 -8.05 13.34 -10.19
CA ILE A 822 -9.47 13.10 -10.46
C ILE A 822 -10.30 14.26 -9.93
N GLU A 823 -10.02 14.75 -8.74
CA GLU A 823 -10.71 15.90 -8.16
C GLU A 823 -10.58 17.13 -9.07
N LEU A 824 -9.38 17.41 -9.58
CA LEU A 824 -9.15 18.46 -10.56
C LEU A 824 -9.96 18.21 -11.85
N ALA A 825 -9.90 17.02 -12.43
CA ALA A 825 -10.62 16.70 -13.67
C ALA A 825 -12.14 16.92 -13.54
N PHE A 826 -12.73 16.47 -12.44
CA PHE A 826 -14.16 16.65 -12.17
C PHE A 826 -14.49 18.11 -11.80
N THR A 827 -13.59 18.83 -11.13
CA THR A 827 -13.79 20.27 -10.88
C THR A 827 -13.80 21.06 -12.19
N LEU A 828 -12.90 20.71 -13.12
CA LEU A 828 -12.88 21.29 -14.45
C LEU A 828 -14.15 20.98 -15.22
N ARG A 829 -14.68 19.76 -15.14
CA ARG A 829 -15.91 19.37 -15.82
C ARG A 829 -17.17 20.00 -15.23
N ASP A 830 -17.32 19.94 -13.91
CA ASP A 830 -18.59 20.21 -13.24
C ASP A 830 -18.72 21.68 -12.85
N HIS A 831 -17.62 22.31 -12.44
CA HIS A 831 -17.63 23.67 -11.87
C HIS A 831 -17.01 24.71 -12.81
N VAL A 832 -15.82 24.43 -13.35
CA VAL A 832 -15.14 25.42 -14.20
C VAL A 832 -15.72 25.41 -15.61
N LYS A 833 -15.92 24.26 -16.25
CA LYS A 833 -16.35 24.09 -17.65
C LYS A 833 -15.51 24.93 -18.65
N PRO A 834 -14.18 24.73 -18.72
CA PRO A 834 -13.34 25.51 -19.61
C PRO A 834 -13.47 25.05 -21.07
N ASP A 835 -13.16 25.93 -22.01
CA ASP A 835 -13.12 25.63 -23.45
C ASP A 835 -11.88 24.77 -23.78
N VAL A 836 -10.77 25.04 -23.08
CA VAL A 836 -9.49 24.35 -23.25
C VAL A 836 -8.90 23.97 -21.91
N VAL A 837 -8.52 22.70 -21.75
CA VAL A 837 -7.82 22.18 -20.57
C VAL A 837 -6.34 21.93 -20.89
N PRO A 838 -5.43 22.81 -20.45
CA PRO A 838 -4.00 22.57 -20.52
C PRO A 838 -3.54 21.59 -19.43
N LEU A 839 -2.83 20.54 -19.84
CA LEU A 839 -2.13 19.63 -18.96
C LEU A 839 -0.64 19.94 -19.04
N ASN A 840 -0.06 20.30 -17.90
CA ASN A 840 1.36 20.63 -17.77
C ASN A 840 2.05 19.55 -16.94
N PHE A 841 3.23 19.11 -17.33
CA PHE A 841 4.03 18.18 -16.54
C PHE A 841 5.15 18.94 -15.84
N LEU A 842 5.41 18.64 -14.57
CA LEU A 842 6.44 19.32 -13.81
C LEU A 842 7.81 19.07 -14.46
N ASP A 843 8.42 20.15 -14.91
CA ASP A 843 9.83 20.22 -15.26
C ASP A 843 10.57 20.88 -14.10
N ALA A 844 11.16 20.06 -13.22
CA ALA A 844 11.78 20.52 -11.99
C ALA A 844 12.91 21.53 -12.28
N ARG A 845 12.76 22.76 -11.76
CA ARG A 845 13.69 23.86 -11.99
C ARG A 845 14.70 23.98 -10.85
N PRO A 846 16.01 24.14 -11.14
CA PRO A 846 16.99 24.45 -10.12
C PRO A 846 16.61 25.71 -9.33
N GLY A 847 16.83 25.68 -8.01
CA GLY A 847 16.56 26.82 -7.13
C GLY A 847 15.10 26.97 -6.67
N THR A 848 14.17 26.13 -7.14
CA THR A 848 12.79 26.08 -6.60
C THR A 848 12.66 25.00 -5.51
N PRO A 849 11.67 25.10 -4.60
CA PRO A 849 11.38 24.06 -3.60
C PRO A 849 11.17 22.66 -4.21
N MET A 850 10.74 22.59 -5.48
CA MET A 850 10.49 21.34 -6.20
C MET A 850 11.65 20.91 -7.11
N ALA A 851 12.85 21.48 -6.97
CA ALA A 851 14.01 21.11 -7.78
C ALA A 851 14.37 19.60 -7.69
N SER A 852 14.13 18.98 -6.53
CA SER A 852 14.38 17.55 -6.29
C SER A 852 13.12 16.68 -6.41
N ALA A 853 12.02 17.21 -6.94
CA ALA A 853 10.78 16.46 -7.11
C ALA A 853 10.98 15.29 -8.08
N LYS A 854 10.31 14.17 -7.79
CA LYS A 854 10.39 12.97 -8.64
C LYS A 854 9.67 13.23 -9.96
N ALA A 855 10.40 13.16 -11.06
CA ALA A 855 9.87 13.22 -12.41
C ALA A 855 8.79 12.15 -12.69
N LEU A 856 7.70 12.56 -13.35
CA LEU A 856 6.72 11.63 -13.90
C LEU A 856 7.34 10.78 -15.02
N SER A 857 6.90 9.53 -15.12
CA SER A 857 7.29 8.68 -16.25
C SER A 857 6.47 9.01 -17.50
N PRO A 858 7.02 8.85 -18.72
CA PRO A 858 6.28 9.09 -19.96
C PRO A 858 4.92 8.36 -20.04
N LEU A 859 4.86 7.10 -19.59
CA LEU A 859 3.60 6.34 -19.57
C LEU A 859 2.59 6.89 -18.57
N GLU A 860 3.05 7.40 -17.43
CA GLU A 860 2.16 8.04 -16.46
C GLU A 860 1.58 9.34 -17.02
N CYS A 861 2.38 10.14 -17.73
CA CYS A 861 1.91 11.31 -18.48
C CYS A 861 0.79 10.92 -19.47
N LEU A 862 1.00 9.88 -20.28
CA LEU A 862 -0.02 9.40 -21.22
C LEU A 862 -1.29 8.91 -20.52
N ARG A 863 -1.17 8.22 -19.38
CA ARG A 863 -2.34 7.79 -18.57
C ARG A 863 -3.13 8.97 -18.01
N ILE A 864 -2.46 10.05 -17.60
CA ILE A 864 -3.12 11.29 -17.15
C ILE A 864 -3.92 11.90 -18.29
N ILE A 865 -3.33 11.99 -19.50
CA ILE A 865 -4.01 12.51 -20.69
C ILE A 865 -5.25 11.68 -21.01
N ALA A 866 -5.12 10.34 -20.99
CA ALA A 866 -6.23 9.44 -21.24
C ALA A 866 -7.35 9.58 -20.20
N LEU A 867 -7.01 9.62 -18.91
CA LEU A 867 -7.99 9.85 -17.84
C LEU A 867 -8.77 11.15 -18.08
N PHE A 868 -8.07 12.24 -18.40
CA PHE A 868 -8.73 13.52 -18.67
C PHE A 868 -9.62 13.46 -19.90
N ARG A 869 -9.24 12.74 -20.97
CA ARG A 869 -10.11 12.53 -22.14
C ARG A 869 -11.38 11.74 -21.80
N PHE A 870 -11.29 10.72 -20.95
CA PHE A 870 -12.46 9.98 -20.50
C PHE A 870 -13.43 10.85 -19.68
N VAL A 871 -12.90 11.72 -18.81
CA VAL A 871 -13.72 12.63 -17.99
C VAL A 871 -14.28 13.80 -18.82
N LEU A 872 -13.50 14.30 -19.78
CA LEU A 872 -13.78 15.48 -20.61
C LEU A 872 -13.79 15.10 -22.11
N PRO A 873 -14.78 14.32 -22.58
CA PRO A 873 -14.78 13.77 -23.92
C PRO A 873 -14.79 14.84 -25.01
N THR A 874 -15.52 15.94 -24.81
CA THR A 874 -15.75 17.00 -25.80
C THR A 874 -14.89 18.25 -25.61
N THR A 875 -14.10 18.35 -24.53
CA THR A 875 -13.28 19.53 -24.25
C THR A 875 -11.93 19.45 -24.95
N ASN A 876 -11.38 20.57 -25.41
CA ASN A 876 -10.03 20.58 -25.97
C ASN A 876 -8.99 20.28 -24.89
N ILE A 877 -8.17 19.24 -25.08
CA ILE A 877 -7.10 18.87 -24.15
C ILE A 877 -5.77 19.24 -24.78
N LYS A 878 -5.08 20.20 -24.16
CA LYS A 878 -3.83 20.77 -24.64
C LYS A 878 -2.65 20.25 -23.82
N ILE A 879 -1.66 19.66 -24.46
CA ILE A 879 -0.41 19.33 -23.76
C ILE A 879 0.54 20.51 -23.88
N ALA A 880 0.83 21.14 -22.73
CA ALA A 880 1.50 22.43 -22.66
C ALA A 880 2.91 22.30 -22.07
N GLY A 881 3.19 22.90 -20.92
CA GLY A 881 4.52 22.88 -20.30
C GLY A 881 4.98 21.47 -19.93
N GLY A 882 6.29 21.23 -20.00
CA GLY A 882 6.89 19.96 -19.57
C GLY A 882 6.72 18.79 -20.53
N ARG A 883 6.35 19.03 -21.79
CA ARG A 883 6.27 17.99 -22.84
C ARG A 883 7.53 17.13 -22.98
N ARG A 884 8.72 17.66 -22.67
CA ARG A 884 9.98 16.90 -22.62
C ARG A 884 9.92 15.68 -21.68
N MET A 885 9.02 15.68 -20.68
CA MET A 885 8.80 14.55 -19.79
C MET A 885 8.30 13.30 -20.51
N LEU A 886 7.66 13.45 -21.68
CA LEU A 886 7.22 12.36 -22.53
C LEU A 886 8.38 11.70 -23.31
N ARG A 887 9.53 12.36 -23.45
CA ARG A 887 10.71 11.86 -24.18
C ARG A 887 10.32 11.38 -25.59
N ASP A 888 10.61 10.14 -25.94
CA ASP A 888 10.29 9.54 -27.24
C ASP A 888 8.78 9.32 -27.45
N LEU A 889 7.96 9.40 -26.40
CA LEU A 889 6.51 9.21 -26.47
C LEU A 889 5.73 10.50 -26.76
N GLN A 890 6.37 11.56 -27.21
CA GLN A 890 5.66 12.81 -27.52
C GLN A 890 4.58 12.66 -28.59
N SER A 891 4.78 11.81 -29.61
CA SER A 891 3.76 11.53 -30.63
C SER A 891 2.54 10.78 -30.07
N TRP A 892 2.71 10.08 -28.94
CA TRP A 892 1.65 9.26 -28.34
C TRP A 892 0.59 10.07 -27.60
N VAL A 893 0.81 11.38 -27.38
CA VAL A 893 -0.16 12.23 -26.68
C VAL A 893 -1.52 12.28 -27.37
N PHE A 894 -1.53 12.23 -28.71
CA PHE A 894 -2.75 12.20 -29.50
C PHE A 894 -3.48 10.86 -29.38
N HIS A 895 -2.74 9.76 -29.37
CA HIS A 895 -3.29 8.44 -29.03
C HIS A 895 -3.79 8.39 -27.59
N ALA A 896 -3.19 9.15 -26.67
CA ALA A 896 -3.68 9.29 -25.30
C ALA A 896 -4.92 10.18 -25.19
N GLY A 897 -5.39 10.81 -26.27
CA GLY A 897 -6.60 11.63 -26.28
C GLY A 897 -6.38 13.14 -26.27
N ALA A 898 -5.13 13.64 -26.39
CA ALA A 898 -4.92 15.07 -26.61
C ALA A 898 -5.53 15.53 -27.94
N SER A 899 -6.02 16.77 -27.98
CA SER A 899 -6.53 17.44 -29.20
C SER A 899 -5.78 18.73 -29.54
N SER A 900 -4.84 19.14 -28.68
CA SER A 900 -4.04 20.35 -28.88
C SER A 900 -2.63 20.22 -28.31
N LEU A 901 -1.68 20.97 -28.87
CA LEU A 901 -0.30 21.06 -28.40
C LEU A 901 0.14 22.52 -28.26
N MET A 902 1.00 22.78 -27.28
CA MET A 902 1.82 24.00 -27.25
C MET A 902 3.09 23.77 -28.08
N VAL A 903 3.31 24.57 -29.12
CA VAL A 903 4.45 24.45 -30.04
C VAL A 903 5.45 25.59 -29.86
N GLY A 904 6.69 25.36 -30.25
CA GLY A 904 7.81 26.27 -29.99
C GLY A 904 8.23 26.29 -28.53
N ASP A 905 8.96 27.34 -28.15
CA ASP A 905 9.48 27.49 -26.80
C ASP A 905 8.39 27.69 -25.76
N TYR A 906 8.64 27.17 -24.56
CA TYR A 906 7.83 27.42 -23.38
C TYR A 906 8.38 28.61 -22.60
N LEU A 907 7.57 29.12 -21.67
CA LEU A 907 7.85 30.37 -20.96
C LEU A 907 9.25 30.46 -20.32
N THR A 908 9.74 29.36 -19.75
CA THR A 908 11.06 29.32 -19.06
C THR A 908 11.94 28.15 -19.53
N THR A 909 11.47 27.40 -20.53
CA THR A 909 12.09 26.15 -20.99
C THR A 909 12.01 26.06 -22.50
N THR A 910 13.11 25.63 -23.11
CA THR A 910 13.16 25.41 -24.55
C THR A 910 12.25 24.26 -24.95
N GLY A 911 11.49 24.49 -26.02
CA GLY A 911 10.55 23.53 -26.58
C GLY A 911 11.20 22.57 -27.56
N ARG A 912 10.34 21.81 -28.26
CA ARG A 912 10.72 21.15 -29.51
C ARG A 912 10.49 22.15 -30.65
N ASP A 913 11.31 22.02 -31.69
CA ASP A 913 11.14 22.77 -32.92
C ASP A 913 9.73 22.61 -33.52
N ALA A 914 9.16 23.70 -34.01
CA ALA A 914 7.77 23.73 -34.48
C ALA A 914 7.60 22.89 -35.74
N GLU A 915 8.57 22.92 -36.65
CA GLU A 915 8.59 22.12 -37.88
C GLU A 915 8.54 20.62 -37.57
N MET A 916 9.22 20.17 -36.51
CA MET A 916 9.16 18.77 -36.07
C MET A 916 7.79 18.39 -35.51
N ASP A 917 7.10 19.31 -34.85
CA ASP A 917 5.74 19.09 -34.35
C ASP A 917 4.71 19.06 -35.50
N ILE A 918 4.87 19.93 -36.50
CA ILE A 918 4.08 19.90 -37.73
C ILE A 918 4.30 18.56 -38.44
N GLN A 919 5.55 18.15 -38.66
CA GLN A 919 5.87 16.87 -39.29
C GLN A 919 5.30 15.70 -38.52
N MET A 920 5.41 15.70 -37.18
CA MET A 920 4.81 14.66 -36.33
C MET A 920 3.30 14.56 -36.50
N VAL A 921 2.59 15.68 -36.62
CA VAL A 921 1.13 15.68 -36.88
C VAL A 921 0.83 15.09 -38.26
N MET A 922 1.60 15.45 -39.29
CA MET A 922 1.45 14.89 -40.64
C MET A 922 1.74 13.39 -40.68
N ASP A 923 2.81 12.92 -40.03
CA ASP A 923 3.21 11.51 -39.97
C ASP A 923 2.16 10.64 -39.26
N LEU A 924 1.45 11.20 -38.28
CA LEU A 924 0.35 10.53 -37.59
C LEU A 924 -0.95 10.53 -38.41
N GLY A 925 -0.97 11.18 -39.58
CA GLY A 925 -2.18 11.38 -40.37
C GLY A 925 -3.20 12.22 -39.60
N LEU A 926 -2.78 13.30 -38.98
CA LEU A 926 -3.66 14.26 -38.32
C LEU A 926 -3.69 15.55 -39.14
N GLU A 927 -4.74 16.36 -38.93
CA GLU A 927 -4.98 17.59 -39.69
C GLU A 927 -4.84 18.79 -38.76
N LEU A 928 -3.95 19.72 -39.09
CA LEU A 928 -3.87 20.98 -38.36
C LEU A 928 -5.09 21.84 -38.68
N VAL A 929 -5.71 22.39 -37.64
CA VAL A 929 -6.79 23.35 -37.83
C VAL A 929 -6.19 24.66 -38.32
N ASP A 930 -6.46 25.00 -39.58
CA ASP A 930 -6.11 26.30 -40.14
C ASP A 930 -7.20 27.34 -39.89
N GLY A 931 -6.84 28.44 -39.21
CA GLY A 931 -7.67 29.64 -39.06
C GLY A 931 -8.26 29.88 -37.66
N HIS A 932 -8.80 31.09 -37.45
CA HIS A 932 -9.28 31.62 -36.16
C HIS A 932 -10.58 31.01 -35.61
N LYS A 933 -11.05 29.89 -36.18
CA LYS A 933 -12.21 29.17 -35.66
C LYS A 933 -11.71 27.87 -35.08
N GLU A 934 -11.70 27.79 -33.75
CA GLU A 934 -11.62 26.49 -33.09
C GLU A 934 -12.69 25.58 -33.68
N PRO A 935 -12.39 24.29 -33.90
CA PRO A 935 -13.38 23.38 -34.42
C PRO A 935 -14.57 23.38 -33.46
N PRO A 936 -15.80 23.71 -33.92
CA PRO A 936 -16.97 23.43 -33.10
C PRO A 936 -17.04 21.92 -32.88
N CYS A 937 -17.38 21.54 -31.64
CA CYS A 937 -17.67 20.15 -31.31
C CYS A 937 -18.91 19.66 -32.09
#